data_AF-J9F580-F1
#
_entry.id   AF-J9F580-F1
#
_cell.length_a   1.000
_cell.length_b   1.000
_cell.length_c   1.000
_cell.angle_alpha   90.00
_cell.angle_beta   90.00
_cell.angle_gamma   90.00
#
_symmetry.space_group_name_H-M   'P 1'
#
loop_
_entity.id
_entity.type
_entity.pdbx_description
1 polymer ?
#
loop_
_entity_poly.entity_id
_entity_poly.type
_entity_poly.pdbx_seq_one_letter_code
_entity_poly.pdbx_strand_id
1 'polypeptide(L)'
;MLAKYTIANGIPDGNVLGFDPYMVNTYHEDELREKAAFAQLGVKRIEEIEKDDEKMKIYQKFTDPKQMGMAASYNDATGEIRHGIEYYLPKDIYQQDVHHRAVVSDIVKTRETLSKNGKFHAMLATQNIPEAIAYYNLFKEICPSMNVVAVFDNNIDNSDEGIAREDALIQMLEDYNAKYGMSFQLSTYAKYKKDVAKRLAHKTPYNTIEHDHNQQIDLLIVVTQMLTGYDSKWVNTLYVDKVMKYVDIIQSFSRTNRLFGPDKPFGTIRYYAFPYTMEQNINDALEVYANRPLGIFVDKLESNLDQINKKFLHIKDIFTAHEIENFERLPETRVDRNMFAKDFSQMTHLLEAAKLQTFTWEKKKYEFEHGDTYTYVTMLIDEETYMVLLQRYRELFERVPGDGGDDTEFDYPIDTYITETGTGTIDAEYLDAKFVKFVKKLYAGELTDAVVKELHKAFASLSAKDQRTALVIIHDIQSGDLRLEPGKTVLDYITQYQQKELRHLIMTFAEATELDSALLWNIIRRGPLEQTINEYNQFDTLKASVNPDKARNFLSLVEGKEIKPRMVMPKMDKILRDFILEPNCRVRIINNYLGREEAEDTDVADDLNNEITIPVPTETPTASFDMDLIAAKMTDVFSTTLSQVKGQIRDFDEVIKGIFFIIDQASTPTLDGVGIYIKKALTDLYVKTPSIVEKHVAFNLLVTKFEAYLKKLYFLEKEKEVAPYKEGEDVTWKDVIHAHPCLWNLKYSSNESQQMLFNYLMLVKDWRNAESHISPTASEAEVDAAIQVIVAMYGYATGASITELEQVGYDVEKTQMVQATPVQYDLHPEPVEYAMVAESVHDLPEETRKDIFKKSLNSLFGYKGSKSVFSKQRHWIAVYRVAADMGFVIEGDFDYFKDFVDSLALNYMPVMLNINSLERAIEGVYALDKADWTSEKLQGKKLSEYQDIKLCLDHFENIVNENVAKHKAKKVQS
;
A
#
# COMPACT_ATOMS: atom_id res chain seq x y z
N MET A 1 7.78 -54.61 19.56
CA MET A 1 8.80 -53.80 18.88
C MET A 1 8.43 -52.34 19.08
N LEU A 2 9.10 -51.63 19.99
CA LEU A 2 8.96 -50.18 20.11
C LEU A 2 9.66 -49.57 18.90
N ALA A 3 8.92 -48.91 18.02
CA ALA A 3 9.51 -48.15 16.92
C ALA A 3 10.46 -47.11 17.52
N LYS A 4 11.76 -47.21 17.22
CA LYS A 4 12.74 -46.20 17.63
C LYS A 4 12.42 -44.92 16.87
N TYR A 5 11.91 -43.91 17.57
CA TYR A 5 11.73 -42.57 17.04
C TYR A 5 13.11 -41.95 16.83
N THR A 6 13.54 -41.81 15.57
CA THR A 6 14.85 -41.24 15.20
C THR A 6 14.70 -39.76 14.82
N ILE A 7 15.81 -39.03 14.75
CA ILE A 7 15.84 -37.63 14.27
C ILE A 7 15.22 -37.51 12.87
N ALA A 8 15.38 -38.54 12.04
CA ALA A 8 14.77 -38.62 10.71
C ALA A 8 13.23 -38.72 10.73
N ASN A 9 12.61 -39.13 11.85
CA ASN A 9 11.16 -39.05 12.04
C ASN A 9 10.76 -37.74 12.73
N GLY A 10 11.60 -37.25 13.66
CA GLY A 10 11.34 -36.06 14.45
C GLY A 10 11.28 -34.75 13.67
N ILE A 11 12.09 -34.61 12.62
CA ILE A 11 12.13 -33.37 11.81
C ILE A 11 10.90 -33.27 10.90
N PRO A 12 10.53 -34.30 10.11
CA PRO A 12 9.30 -34.26 9.30
C PRO A 12 8.02 -34.06 10.13
N ASP A 13 7.99 -34.59 11.35
CA ASP A 13 6.86 -34.42 12.28
C ASP A 13 6.82 -33.04 12.96
N GLY A 14 7.81 -32.16 12.72
CA GLY A 14 7.90 -30.83 13.33
C GLY A 14 8.27 -30.84 14.82
N ASN A 15 8.72 -31.97 15.37
CA ASN A 15 9.03 -32.14 16.79
C ASN A 15 10.47 -31.71 17.15
N VAL A 16 11.35 -31.62 16.15
CA VAL A 16 12.72 -31.09 16.26
C VAL A 16 13.06 -30.31 15.00
N LEU A 17 13.98 -29.34 15.11
CA LEU A 17 14.40 -28.52 13.98
C LEU A 17 15.45 -29.23 13.10
N GLY A 18 15.56 -28.79 11.86
CA GLY A 18 16.67 -29.15 10.97
C GLY A 18 17.99 -28.47 11.36
N PHE A 19 19.05 -28.78 10.60
CA PHE A 19 20.39 -28.20 10.77
C PHE A 19 20.82 -27.41 9.54
N ASP A 20 21.60 -26.35 9.76
CA ASP A 20 22.26 -25.60 8.69
C ASP A 20 23.78 -25.61 8.89
N PRO A 21 24.50 -26.60 8.32
CA PRO A 21 25.94 -26.71 8.45
C PRO A 21 26.68 -25.79 7.46
N TYR A 22 27.74 -25.15 7.95
CA TYR A 22 28.66 -24.32 7.18
C TYR A 22 30.09 -24.81 7.38
N MET A 23 30.73 -25.15 6.27
CA MET A 23 32.17 -25.28 6.19
C MET A 23 32.79 -23.88 6.27
N VAL A 24 33.70 -23.65 7.23
CA VAL A 24 34.42 -22.38 7.32
C VAL A 24 35.92 -22.64 7.22
N ASN A 25 36.46 -22.30 6.05
CA ASN A 25 37.89 -22.42 5.77
C ASN A 25 38.66 -21.27 6.44
N THR A 26 39.62 -21.63 7.30
CA THR A 26 40.52 -20.68 7.98
C THR A 26 41.86 -20.53 7.26
N TYR A 27 42.15 -21.44 6.35
CA TYR A 27 43.29 -21.42 5.43
C TYR A 27 42.78 -21.52 4.00
N HIS A 28 43.49 -20.91 3.06
CA HIS A 28 43.19 -21.08 1.64
C HIS A 28 43.54 -22.51 1.18
N GLU A 29 42.77 -23.08 0.24
CA GLU A 29 43.01 -24.45 -0.24
C GLU A 29 44.44 -24.62 -0.79
N ASP A 30 44.91 -23.67 -1.59
CA ASP A 30 46.26 -23.70 -2.16
C ASP A 30 47.35 -23.74 -1.09
N GLU A 31 47.16 -23.01 0.02
CA GLU A 31 48.09 -23.00 1.14
C GLU A 31 48.13 -24.37 1.84
N LEU A 32 46.96 -25.00 2.03
CA LEU A 32 46.88 -26.35 2.61
C LEU A 32 47.56 -27.38 1.70
N ARG A 33 47.33 -27.29 0.39
CA ARG A 33 47.95 -28.18 -0.60
C ARG A 33 49.47 -28.07 -0.59
N GLU A 34 49.99 -26.85 -0.59
CA GLU A 34 51.42 -26.57 -0.53
C GLU A 34 52.03 -27.09 0.79
N LYS A 35 51.40 -26.80 1.94
CA LYS A 35 51.84 -27.31 3.25
C LYS A 35 51.86 -28.83 3.33
N ALA A 36 50.85 -29.51 2.77
CA ALA A 36 50.81 -30.96 2.69
C ALA A 36 51.93 -31.53 1.80
N ALA A 37 52.20 -30.88 0.66
CA ALA A 37 53.30 -31.26 -0.23
C ALA A 37 54.66 -31.14 0.49
N PHE A 38 54.89 -30.03 1.19
CA PHE A 38 56.11 -29.79 1.95
C PHE A 38 56.29 -30.78 3.10
N ALA A 39 55.22 -31.09 3.84
CA ALA A 39 55.24 -32.10 4.90
C ALA A 39 55.61 -33.48 4.35
N GLN A 40 55.04 -33.89 3.21
CA GLN A 40 55.33 -35.17 2.57
C GLN A 40 56.76 -35.23 2.00
N LEU A 41 57.29 -34.12 1.50
CA LEU A 41 58.64 -34.03 0.93
C LEU A 41 59.73 -33.78 1.97
N GLY A 42 59.36 -33.40 3.19
CA GLY A 42 60.31 -33.05 4.26
C GLY A 42 61.08 -31.76 3.99
N VAL A 43 60.49 -30.81 3.25
CA VAL A 43 61.10 -29.53 2.87
C VAL A 43 60.30 -28.36 3.45
N LYS A 44 60.87 -27.15 3.50
CA LYS A 44 60.17 -25.96 4.00
C LYS A 44 59.76 -24.99 2.91
N ARG A 45 60.42 -25.03 1.76
CA ARG A 45 60.16 -24.13 0.65
C ARG A 45 60.39 -24.80 -0.70
N ILE A 46 59.75 -24.26 -1.73
CA ILE A 46 59.82 -24.80 -3.10
C ILE A 46 61.25 -24.76 -3.68
N GLU A 47 62.07 -23.78 -3.30
CA GLU A 47 63.43 -23.61 -3.84
C GLU A 47 64.35 -24.81 -3.49
N GLU A 48 64.01 -25.59 -2.45
CA GLU A 48 64.73 -26.80 -2.05
C GLU A 48 64.52 -27.99 -2.99
N ILE A 49 63.47 -27.96 -3.81
CA ILE A 49 63.08 -29.04 -4.72
C ILE A 49 63.11 -28.64 -6.20
N GLU A 50 63.38 -27.38 -6.52
CA GLU A 50 63.41 -26.86 -7.91
C GLU A 50 64.36 -27.63 -8.84
N LYS A 51 65.41 -28.24 -8.31
CA LYS A 51 66.42 -28.99 -9.08
C LYS A 51 66.24 -30.51 -9.04
N ASP A 52 65.16 -30.99 -8.40
CA ASP A 52 64.85 -32.41 -8.23
C ASP A 52 63.52 -32.73 -8.93
N ASP A 53 63.61 -33.24 -10.16
CA ASP A 53 62.46 -33.53 -11.02
C ASP A 53 61.47 -34.51 -10.39
N GLU A 54 61.94 -35.46 -9.56
CA GLU A 54 61.07 -36.45 -8.91
C GLU A 54 60.29 -35.81 -7.74
N LYS A 55 60.96 -34.99 -6.92
CA LYS A 55 60.28 -34.23 -5.87
C LYS A 55 59.31 -33.19 -6.43
N MET A 56 59.67 -32.55 -7.55
CA MET A 56 58.80 -31.60 -8.22
C MET A 56 57.54 -32.26 -8.78
N LYS A 57 57.62 -33.49 -9.32
CA LYS A 57 56.42 -34.26 -9.70
C LYS A 57 55.50 -34.56 -8.52
N ILE A 58 56.06 -34.92 -7.36
CA ILE A 58 55.28 -35.15 -6.14
C ILE A 58 54.63 -33.84 -5.71
N TYR A 59 55.35 -32.73 -5.70
CA TYR A 59 54.81 -31.41 -5.39
C TYR A 59 53.62 -31.05 -6.31
N GLN A 60 53.80 -31.17 -7.63
CA GLN A 60 52.75 -30.90 -8.62
C GLN A 60 51.49 -31.76 -8.40
N LYS A 61 51.66 -33.02 -7.98
CA LYS A 61 50.55 -33.92 -7.67
C LYS A 61 49.70 -33.45 -6.48
N PHE A 62 50.32 -32.84 -5.47
CA PHE A 62 49.60 -32.30 -4.30
C PHE A 62 48.93 -30.96 -4.62
N THR A 63 49.60 -30.11 -5.41
CA THR A 63 49.09 -28.78 -5.77
C THR A 63 48.02 -28.80 -6.86
N ASP A 64 47.95 -29.85 -7.70
CA ASP A 64 46.92 -29.99 -8.73
C ASP A 64 45.60 -30.52 -8.12
N PRO A 65 44.52 -29.71 -8.07
CA PRO A 65 43.24 -30.11 -7.47
C PRO A 65 42.60 -31.33 -8.15
N LYS A 66 42.94 -31.60 -9.42
CA LYS A 66 42.37 -32.75 -10.17
C LYS A 66 43.01 -34.08 -9.78
N GLN A 67 44.19 -34.06 -9.17
CA GLN A 67 44.93 -35.27 -8.84
C GLN A 67 44.70 -35.75 -7.41
N MET A 68 44.41 -34.83 -6.48
CA MET A 68 44.23 -35.16 -5.06
C MET A 68 43.07 -34.39 -4.42
N GLY A 69 42.14 -35.13 -3.83
CA GLY A 69 41.04 -34.58 -3.04
C GLY A 69 41.50 -34.01 -1.70
N MET A 70 40.70 -33.11 -1.12
CA MET A 70 41.06 -32.40 0.11
C MET A 70 40.90 -33.24 1.38
N ALA A 71 39.79 -33.97 1.51
CA ALA A 71 39.50 -34.79 2.69
C ALA A 71 40.61 -35.82 2.97
N ALA A 72 40.85 -36.15 4.24
CA ALA A 72 41.96 -37.03 4.64
C ALA A 72 41.90 -38.41 3.99
N SER A 73 40.70 -38.88 3.65
CA SER A 73 40.52 -40.10 2.85
C SER A 73 39.32 -39.99 1.94
N TYR A 74 39.46 -40.37 0.67
CA TYR A 74 38.35 -40.39 -0.27
C TYR A 74 38.41 -41.64 -1.16
N ASN A 75 37.26 -42.04 -1.71
CA ASN A 75 37.21 -43.10 -2.70
C ASN A 75 37.58 -42.54 -4.06
N ASP A 76 38.55 -43.14 -4.74
CA ASP A 76 38.87 -42.78 -6.11
C ASP A 76 37.83 -43.31 -7.12
N ALA A 77 38.01 -43.01 -8.41
CA ALA A 77 37.10 -43.47 -9.47
C ALA A 77 36.99 -45.00 -9.59
N THR A 78 37.92 -45.74 -8.98
CA THR A 78 37.92 -47.22 -8.94
C THR A 78 37.31 -47.78 -7.65
N GLY A 79 36.96 -46.92 -6.69
CA GLY A 79 36.42 -47.30 -5.39
C GLY A 79 37.49 -47.66 -4.35
N GLU A 80 38.77 -47.43 -4.64
CA GLU A 80 39.86 -47.63 -3.67
C GLU A 80 39.99 -46.39 -2.76
N ILE A 81 40.23 -46.62 -1.46
CA ILE A 81 40.45 -45.55 -0.49
C ILE A 81 41.85 -44.96 -0.70
N ARG A 82 41.92 -43.67 -1.01
CA ARG A 82 43.17 -42.90 -1.12
C ARG A 82 43.27 -41.85 -0.02
N HIS A 83 44.50 -41.50 0.34
CA HIS A 83 44.78 -40.37 1.21
C HIS A 83 44.73 -39.05 0.43
N GLY A 84 43.96 -38.09 0.95
CA GLY A 84 43.93 -36.72 0.42
C GLY A 84 44.78 -35.75 1.21
N ILE A 85 44.66 -34.45 0.89
CA ILE A 85 45.53 -33.38 1.38
C ILE A 85 45.56 -33.33 2.91
N GLU A 86 44.40 -33.36 3.56
CA GLU A 86 44.28 -33.24 5.02
C GLU A 86 44.98 -34.37 5.80
N TYR A 87 45.23 -35.53 5.17
CA TYR A 87 45.99 -36.62 5.81
C TYR A 87 47.46 -36.28 6.01
N TYR A 88 48.03 -35.50 5.08
CA TYR A 88 49.45 -35.15 5.06
C TYR A 88 49.76 -33.82 5.76
N LEU A 89 48.74 -33.11 6.23
CA LEU A 89 48.93 -31.86 6.96
C LEU A 89 49.59 -32.10 8.32
N PRO A 90 50.38 -31.12 8.83
CA PRO A 90 50.83 -31.11 10.22
C PRO A 90 49.64 -31.20 11.18
N LYS A 91 49.74 -32.07 12.19
CA LYS A 91 48.62 -32.34 13.13
C LYS A 91 48.22 -31.12 13.97
N ASP A 92 49.14 -30.18 14.13
CA ASP A 92 49.02 -28.95 14.91
C ASP A 92 48.63 -27.73 14.06
N ILE A 93 48.41 -27.88 12.74
CA ILE A 93 48.09 -26.73 11.85
C ILE A 93 46.86 -25.94 12.31
N TYR A 94 45.86 -26.63 12.85
CA TYR A 94 44.63 -26.04 13.40
C TYR A 94 44.76 -25.64 14.88
N GLN A 95 45.92 -25.84 15.51
CA GLN A 95 46.23 -25.40 16.88
C GLN A 95 47.06 -24.11 16.88
N GLN A 96 47.30 -23.53 15.70
CA GLN A 96 48.09 -22.31 15.53
C GLN A 96 47.24 -21.06 15.78
N ASP A 97 47.86 -20.01 16.35
CA ASP A 97 47.20 -18.73 16.64
C ASP A 97 46.53 -18.10 15.40
N VAL A 98 47.10 -18.31 14.20
CA VAL A 98 46.50 -17.87 12.93
C VAL A 98 45.12 -18.48 12.72
N HIS A 99 44.97 -19.78 13.00
CA HIS A 99 43.69 -20.48 12.94
C HIS A 99 42.73 -19.94 14.00
N HIS A 100 43.16 -19.86 15.26
CA HIS A 100 42.32 -19.39 16.37
C HIS A 100 41.76 -17.99 16.11
N ARG A 101 42.58 -17.07 15.59
CA ARG A 101 42.15 -15.71 15.24
C ARG A 101 41.14 -15.70 14.10
N ALA A 102 41.30 -16.56 13.09
CA ALA A 102 40.33 -16.68 12.01
C ALA A 102 38.98 -17.19 12.54
N VAL A 103 38.99 -18.20 13.41
CA VAL A 103 37.77 -18.73 14.07
C VAL A 103 37.09 -17.67 14.94
N VAL A 104 37.85 -16.97 15.81
CA VAL A 104 37.29 -15.90 16.65
C VAL A 104 36.72 -14.78 15.80
N SER A 105 37.40 -14.39 14.71
CA SER A 105 36.91 -13.37 13.79
C SER A 105 35.58 -13.75 13.14
N ASP A 106 35.41 -15.01 12.71
CA ASP A 106 34.15 -15.49 12.15
C ASP A 106 33.02 -15.50 13.18
N ILE A 107 33.29 -16.00 14.40
CA ILE A 107 32.33 -16.03 15.51
C ILE A 107 31.87 -14.62 15.86
N VAL A 108 32.80 -13.67 16.00
CA VAL A 108 32.48 -12.27 16.33
C VAL A 108 31.67 -11.61 15.21
N LYS A 109 32.05 -11.83 13.94
CA LYS A 109 31.36 -11.26 12.78
C LYS A 109 29.92 -11.76 12.64
N THR A 110 29.68 -13.05 12.90
CA THR A 110 28.37 -13.69 12.70
C THR A 110 27.47 -13.66 13.93
N ARG A 111 28.01 -13.33 15.11
CA ARG A 111 27.31 -13.34 16.40
C ARG A 111 25.98 -12.60 16.36
N GLU A 112 25.96 -11.34 15.92
CA GLU A 112 24.77 -10.48 16.01
C GLU A 112 23.58 -11.11 15.26
N THR A 113 23.81 -11.51 14.00
CA THR A 113 22.83 -12.19 13.16
C THR A 113 22.41 -13.53 13.74
N LEU A 114 23.37 -14.41 14.05
CA LEU A 114 23.07 -15.78 14.48
C LEU A 114 22.44 -15.83 15.87
N SER A 115 22.80 -14.94 16.79
CA SER A 115 22.19 -14.86 18.12
C SER A 115 20.85 -14.13 18.14
N LYS A 116 20.41 -13.54 17.00
CA LYS A 116 19.28 -12.60 16.95
C LYS A 116 19.44 -11.49 18.01
N ASN A 117 20.54 -10.74 17.89
CA ASN A 117 20.90 -9.64 18.78
C ASN A 117 20.99 -10.04 20.27
N GLY A 118 21.63 -11.17 20.55
CA GLY A 118 21.84 -11.66 21.91
C GLY A 118 20.68 -12.46 22.51
N LYS A 119 19.59 -12.70 21.76
CA LYS A 119 18.47 -13.54 22.22
C LYS A 119 18.85 -15.00 22.46
N PHE A 120 19.74 -15.54 21.62
CA PHE A 120 20.19 -16.94 21.68
C PHE A 120 21.67 -17.05 22.05
N HIS A 121 21.99 -18.13 22.76
CA HIS A 121 23.35 -18.49 23.14
C HIS A 121 24.01 -19.37 22.08
N ALA A 122 25.34 -19.35 22.05
CA ALA A 122 26.15 -20.24 21.23
C ALA A 122 27.08 -21.15 22.06
N MET A 123 27.53 -22.24 21.44
CA MET A 123 28.55 -23.12 22.00
C MET A 123 29.75 -23.22 21.04
N LEU A 124 30.96 -23.31 21.58
CA LEU A 124 32.18 -23.63 20.84
C LEU A 124 32.77 -24.94 21.35
N ALA A 125 32.72 -25.98 20.53
CA ALA A 125 33.32 -27.28 20.81
C ALA A 125 34.77 -27.29 20.31
N THR A 126 35.72 -27.45 21.23
CA THR A 126 37.17 -27.43 20.98
C THR A 126 37.77 -28.83 21.09
N GLN A 127 38.94 -29.03 20.49
CA GLN A 127 39.60 -30.33 20.42
C GLN A 127 40.06 -30.86 21.80
N ASN A 128 40.62 -30.01 22.64
CA ASN A 128 41.18 -30.36 23.95
C ASN A 128 41.19 -29.14 24.91
N ILE A 129 41.67 -29.33 26.14
CA ILE A 129 41.68 -28.28 27.18
C ILE A 129 42.59 -27.09 26.81
N PRO A 130 43.84 -27.29 26.35
CA PRO A 130 44.68 -26.19 25.85
C PRO A 130 43.98 -25.30 24.82
N GLU A 131 43.29 -25.88 23.84
CA GLU A 131 42.53 -25.11 22.84
C GLU A 131 41.40 -24.30 23.48
N ALA A 132 40.66 -24.88 24.42
CA ALA A 132 39.59 -24.17 25.14
C ALA A 132 40.13 -22.95 25.91
N ILE A 133 41.30 -23.08 26.53
CA ILE A 133 41.98 -21.99 27.24
C ILE A 133 42.48 -20.92 26.25
N ALA A 134 43.07 -21.33 25.13
CA ALA A 134 43.54 -20.43 24.09
C ALA A 134 42.39 -19.56 23.54
N TYR A 135 41.26 -20.19 23.17
CA TYR A 135 40.07 -19.47 22.72
C TYR A 135 39.51 -18.54 23.80
N TYR A 136 39.41 -18.99 25.05
CA TYR A 136 38.91 -18.16 26.15
C TYR A 136 39.72 -16.87 26.30
N ASN A 137 41.05 -16.99 26.32
CA ASN A 137 41.95 -15.85 26.42
C ASN A 137 41.85 -14.93 25.19
N LEU A 138 41.75 -15.52 24.00
CA LEU A 138 41.64 -14.77 22.75
C LEU A 138 40.34 -13.96 22.67
N PHE A 139 39.21 -14.52 23.11
CA PHE A 139 37.95 -13.78 23.21
C PHE A 139 38.04 -12.64 24.23
N LYS A 140 38.71 -12.86 25.37
CA LYS A 140 38.92 -11.83 26.39
C LYS A 140 39.76 -10.66 25.87
N GLU A 141 40.73 -10.93 24.99
CA GLU A 141 41.57 -9.92 24.35
C GLU A 141 40.82 -9.17 23.23
N ILE A 142 40.20 -9.90 22.30
CA ILE A 142 39.64 -9.34 21.06
C ILE A 142 38.23 -8.75 21.26
N CYS A 143 37.41 -9.38 22.11
CA CYS A 143 36.01 -9.01 22.28
C CYS A 143 35.57 -9.08 23.76
N PRO A 144 36.12 -8.21 24.64
CA PRO A 144 35.84 -8.23 26.08
C PRO A 144 34.38 -7.95 26.44
N SER A 145 33.61 -7.35 25.51
CA SER A 145 32.16 -7.15 25.67
C SER A 145 31.34 -8.43 25.57
N MET A 146 31.90 -9.52 25.03
CA MET A 146 31.21 -10.80 24.89
C MET A 146 31.31 -11.60 26.20
N ASN A 147 30.17 -12.11 26.65
CA ASN A 147 30.07 -12.91 27.88
C ASN A 147 30.48 -14.36 27.59
N VAL A 148 31.79 -14.61 27.55
CA VAL A 148 32.36 -15.94 27.27
C VAL A 148 32.58 -16.73 28.55
N VAL A 149 32.17 -17.99 28.53
CA VAL A 149 32.29 -18.92 29.67
C VAL A 149 32.86 -20.24 29.16
N ALA A 150 33.68 -20.93 29.96
CA ALA A 150 34.25 -22.23 29.60
C ALA A 150 33.88 -23.32 30.62
N VAL A 151 33.59 -24.53 30.12
CA VAL A 151 33.32 -25.72 30.93
C VAL A 151 34.02 -26.95 30.35
N PHE A 152 34.99 -27.47 31.09
CA PHE A 152 35.66 -28.75 30.82
C PHE A 152 35.95 -29.50 32.14
N ASP A 153 36.35 -30.77 32.04
CA ASP A 153 36.63 -31.64 33.18
C ASP A 153 38.14 -31.73 33.40
N ASN A 154 38.59 -31.72 34.66
CA ASN A 154 40.01 -31.86 35.02
C ASN A 154 40.58 -33.22 34.64
N ASN A 155 39.75 -34.26 34.48
CA ASN A 155 40.19 -35.64 34.30
C ASN A 155 40.37 -36.08 32.84
N ILE A 156 40.15 -35.21 31.85
CA ILE A 156 40.08 -35.64 30.44
C ILE A 156 41.45 -35.80 29.77
N ASP A 157 42.54 -35.31 30.37
CA ASP A 157 43.84 -35.28 29.68
C ASP A 157 45.02 -35.49 30.66
N ASN A 158 45.63 -36.69 30.64
CA ASN A 158 46.75 -37.11 31.50
C ASN A 158 48.11 -36.66 30.93
N SER A 159 48.33 -35.36 30.80
CA SER A 159 49.63 -34.79 30.42
C SER A 159 50.25 -33.98 31.57
N ASP A 160 51.56 -33.75 31.50
CA ASP A 160 52.37 -33.07 32.53
C ASP A 160 52.03 -31.56 32.75
N GLU A 161 50.95 -31.06 32.14
CA GLU A 161 50.51 -29.65 32.12
C GLU A 161 49.47 -29.30 33.20
N GLY A 162 49.30 -30.14 34.22
CA GLY A 162 48.23 -30.03 35.23
C GLY A 162 48.17 -28.67 35.96
N ILE A 163 49.31 -28.03 36.23
CA ILE A 163 49.36 -26.75 36.99
C ILE A 163 48.78 -25.59 36.17
N ALA A 164 49.18 -25.45 34.90
CA ALA A 164 48.70 -24.37 34.03
C ALA A 164 47.18 -24.46 33.78
N ARG A 165 46.61 -25.66 33.83
CA ARG A 165 45.17 -25.91 33.69
C ARG A 165 44.39 -25.50 34.93
N GLU A 166 44.93 -25.79 36.11
CA GLU A 166 44.32 -25.38 37.38
C GLU A 166 44.31 -23.86 37.52
N ASP A 167 45.42 -23.20 37.20
CA ASP A 167 45.52 -21.73 37.20
C ASP A 167 44.51 -21.09 36.24
N ALA A 168 44.37 -21.64 35.02
CA ALA A 168 43.38 -21.17 34.05
C ALA A 168 41.94 -21.34 34.56
N LEU A 169 41.63 -22.46 35.22
CA LEU A 169 40.31 -22.68 35.81
C LEU A 169 40.01 -21.74 36.96
N ILE A 170 41.00 -21.45 37.81
CA ILE A 170 40.86 -20.46 38.88
C ILE A 170 40.53 -19.10 38.26
N GLN A 171 41.28 -18.68 37.25
CA GLN A 171 41.05 -17.42 36.54
C GLN A 171 39.63 -17.35 35.94
N MET A 172 39.21 -18.41 35.22
CA MET A 172 37.87 -18.46 34.61
C MET A 172 36.75 -18.40 35.67
N LEU A 173 36.95 -19.03 36.83
CA LEU A 173 36.00 -18.97 37.94
C LEU A 173 35.96 -17.59 38.59
N GLU A 174 37.12 -16.94 38.77
CA GLU A 174 37.20 -15.57 39.29
C GLU A 174 36.51 -14.57 38.36
N ASP A 175 36.78 -14.67 37.05
CA ASP A 175 36.12 -13.86 36.03
C ASP A 175 34.60 -14.06 36.05
N TYR A 176 34.13 -15.31 36.14
CA TYR A 176 32.70 -15.63 36.22
C TYR A 176 32.05 -15.09 37.50
N ASN A 177 32.73 -15.26 38.64
CA ASN A 177 32.27 -14.77 39.93
C ASN A 177 32.16 -13.25 39.95
N ALA A 178 33.15 -12.55 39.41
CA ALA A 178 33.15 -11.09 39.29
C ALA A 178 32.02 -10.60 38.37
N LYS A 179 31.81 -11.28 37.23
CA LYS A 179 30.76 -10.94 36.26
C LYS A 179 29.35 -11.10 36.83
N TYR A 180 29.08 -12.22 37.51
CA TYR A 180 27.72 -12.62 37.89
C TYR A 180 27.43 -12.55 39.39
N GLY A 181 28.34 -11.99 40.19
CA GLY A 181 28.17 -11.87 41.64
C GLY A 181 28.15 -13.22 42.36
N MET A 182 28.92 -14.19 41.88
CA MET A 182 29.00 -15.55 42.44
C MET A 182 30.25 -15.74 43.30
N SER A 183 30.34 -16.89 43.98
CA SER A 183 31.48 -17.21 44.85
C SER A 183 31.92 -18.68 44.70
N PHE A 184 31.97 -19.16 43.45
CA PHE A 184 32.43 -20.52 43.14
C PHE A 184 33.94 -20.66 43.30
N GLN A 185 34.36 -21.86 43.68
CA GLN A 185 35.75 -22.26 43.87
C GLN A 185 35.97 -23.60 43.16
N LEU A 186 37.21 -24.02 42.94
CA LEU A 186 37.53 -25.35 42.38
C LEU A 186 36.81 -26.48 43.13
N SER A 187 36.78 -26.42 44.47
CA SER A 187 36.06 -27.38 45.33
C SER A 187 34.55 -27.43 45.07
N THR A 188 33.97 -26.38 44.49
CA THR A 188 32.54 -26.24 44.17
C THR A 188 32.29 -26.13 42.67
N TYR A 189 33.23 -26.55 41.83
CA TYR A 189 33.12 -26.50 40.37
C TYR A 189 31.86 -27.20 39.82
N ALA A 190 31.43 -28.29 40.47
CA ALA A 190 30.16 -28.95 40.12
C ALA A 190 28.93 -28.04 40.29
N LYS A 191 28.95 -27.09 41.24
CA LYS A 191 27.90 -26.08 41.42
C LYS A 191 27.99 -25.01 40.34
N TYR A 192 29.20 -24.55 40.01
CA TYR A 192 29.45 -23.63 38.88
C TYR A 192 28.88 -24.20 37.58
N LYS A 193 29.22 -25.45 37.23
CA LYS A 193 28.69 -26.12 36.03
C LYS A 193 27.17 -26.19 36.00
N LYS A 194 26.54 -26.46 37.15
CA LYS A 194 25.07 -26.44 37.26
C LYS A 194 24.50 -25.04 37.08
N ASP A 195 25.19 -24.00 37.54
CA ASP A 195 24.78 -22.61 37.36
C ASP A 195 24.83 -22.19 35.89
N VAL A 196 25.97 -22.44 35.22
CA VAL A 196 26.14 -22.22 33.77
C VAL A 196 25.04 -22.92 32.97
N ALA A 197 24.77 -24.18 33.27
CA ALA A 197 23.72 -24.94 32.61
C ALA A 197 22.32 -24.34 32.81
N LYS A 198 22.04 -23.80 34.00
CA LYS A 198 20.76 -23.13 34.30
C LYS A 198 20.63 -21.80 33.59
N ARG A 199 21.70 -20.99 33.53
CA ARG A 199 21.73 -19.71 32.80
C ARG A 199 21.46 -19.91 31.33
N LEU A 200 22.21 -20.79 30.68
CA LEU A 200 22.02 -21.12 29.26
C LEU A 200 20.65 -21.75 28.94
N ALA A 201 19.97 -22.34 29.93
CA ALA A 201 18.64 -22.94 29.77
C ALA A 201 17.49 -22.05 30.26
N HIS A 202 17.80 -20.85 30.78
CA HIS A 202 16.85 -19.92 31.41
C HIS A 202 15.99 -20.61 32.47
N LYS A 203 16.62 -21.49 33.26
CA LYS A 203 15.98 -22.23 34.35
C LYS A 203 16.18 -21.52 35.67
N THR A 204 15.23 -21.71 36.59
CA THR A 204 15.23 -21.08 37.92
C THR A 204 16.61 -21.12 38.60
N PRO A 205 17.16 -19.95 38.97
CA PRO A 205 16.50 -18.63 39.09
C PRO A 205 16.47 -17.73 37.83
N TYR A 206 16.97 -18.18 36.68
CA TYR A 206 17.23 -17.34 35.49
C TYR A 206 16.08 -17.31 34.47
N ASN A 207 14.83 -17.31 34.94
CA ASN A 207 13.66 -17.41 34.07
C ASN A 207 13.40 -16.17 33.18
N THR A 208 14.04 -15.03 33.48
CA THR A 208 13.83 -13.73 32.81
C THR A 208 15.16 -13.11 32.37
N ILE A 209 16.19 -13.93 32.18
CA ILE A 209 17.55 -13.48 31.87
C ILE A 209 17.64 -12.88 30.45
N GLU A 210 16.70 -13.21 29.58
CA GLU A 210 16.51 -12.66 28.24
C GLU A 210 16.38 -11.13 28.24
N HIS A 211 15.89 -10.53 29.33
CA HIS A 211 15.72 -9.07 29.46
C HIS A 211 16.97 -8.34 29.98
N ASP A 212 18.01 -9.07 30.42
CA ASP A 212 19.27 -8.49 30.90
C ASP A 212 20.45 -9.23 30.26
N HIS A 213 20.94 -8.68 29.15
CA HIS A 213 22.09 -9.23 28.42
C HIS A 213 23.33 -9.39 29.30
N ASN A 214 23.51 -8.55 30.34
CA ASN A 214 24.68 -8.65 31.22
C ASN A 214 24.69 -9.92 32.07
N GLN A 215 23.54 -10.55 32.28
CA GLN A 215 23.40 -11.81 33.01
C GLN A 215 23.52 -13.04 32.11
N GLN A 216 23.39 -12.85 30.79
CA GLN A 216 23.41 -13.92 29.79
C GLN A 216 24.83 -14.35 29.42
N ILE A 217 24.97 -15.60 28.97
CA ILE A 217 26.21 -16.14 28.43
C ILE A 217 26.12 -16.08 26.90
N ASP A 218 27.00 -15.35 26.24
CA ASP A 218 26.99 -15.27 24.78
C ASP A 218 27.53 -16.55 24.14
N LEU A 219 28.65 -17.05 24.68
CA LEU A 219 29.37 -18.18 24.14
C LEU A 219 29.85 -19.10 25.26
N LEU A 220 29.48 -20.38 25.17
CA LEU A 220 30.01 -21.44 26.03
C LEU A 220 31.08 -22.24 25.29
N ILE A 221 32.33 -22.18 25.75
CA ILE A 221 33.44 -23.00 25.26
C ILE A 221 33.45 -24.35 26.00
N VAL A 222 33.51 -25.45 25.25
CA VAL A 222 33.53 -26.82 25.77
C VAL A 222 34.50 -27.70 25.03
N VAL A 223 34.90 -28.82 25.65
CA VAL A 223 35.71 -29.88 25.00
C VAL A 223 34.81 -31.08 24.65
N THR A 224 34.26 -31.73 25.68
CA THR A 224 33.32 -32.87 25.54
C THR A 224 32.06 -32.67 26.38
N GLN A 225 32.14 -31.83 27.42
CA GLN A 225 31.05 -31.56 28.32
C GLN A 225 29.95 -30.77 27.62
N MET A 226 28.69 -30.96 28.04
CA MET A 226 27.51 -30.26 27.50
C MET A 226 27.19 -30.58 26.02
N LEU A 227 28.03 -31.33 25.31
CA LEU A 227 27.73 -31.86 23.97
C LEU A 227 26.78 -33.08 24.02
N THR A 228 26.69 -33.73 25.18
CA THR A 228 25.79 -34.85 25.44
C THR A 228 24.91 -34.57 26.66
N GLY A 229 23.63 -34.93 26.59
CA GLY A 229 22.69 -34.86 27.71
C GLY A 229 22.24 -33.46 28.17
N TYR A 230 22.87 -32.37 27.71
CA TYR A 230 22.48 -30.99 28.06
C TYR A 230 21.39 -30.45 27.14
N ASP A 231 20.26 -30.01 27.69
CA ASP A 231 19.09 -29.61 26.91
C ASP A 231 18.71 -28.14 27.11
N SER A 232 18.78 -27.32 26.07
CA SER A 232 18.31 -25.93 26.07
C SER A 232 17.62 -25.56 24.76
N LYS A 233 16.50 -24.84 24.87
CA LYS A 233 15.81 -24.24 23.74
C LYS A 233 16.50 -22.94 23.25
N TRP A 234 17.28 -22.31 24.13
CA TRP A 234 17.93 -21.01 23.93
C TRP A 234 19.31 -21.09 23.25
N VAL A 235 19.80 -22.30 22.95
CA VAL A 235 21.02 -22.50 22.16
C VAL A 235 20.64 -22.77 20.72
N ASN A 236 21.10 -21.94 19.78
CA ASN A 236 20.79 -22.11 18.35
C ASN A 236 22.03 -22.32 17.47
N THR A 237 23.23 -21.99 17.97
CA THR A 237 24.46 -22.05 17.17
C THR A 237 25.50 -22.91 17.86
N LEU A 238 26.09 -23.84 17.11
CA LEU A 238 27.24 -24.65 17.52
C LEU A 238 28.41 -24.41 16.58
N TYR A 239 29.46 -23.83 17.13
CA TYR A 239 30.79 -23.72 16.53
C TYR A 239 31.59 -24.98 16.87
N VAL A 240 32.27 -25.54 15.88
CA VAL A 240 32.99 -26.82 15.99
C VAL A 240 34.41 -26.66 15.49
N ASP A 241 35.33 -26.55 16.43
CA ASP A 241 36.77 -26.59 16.17
C ASP A 241 37.39 -27.89 16.70
N LYS A 242 36.84 -29.00 16.17
CA LYS A 242 37.30 -30.37 16.44
C LYS A 242 36.76 -31.32 15.38
N VAL A 243 37.48 -32.40 15.13
CA VAL A 243 37.01 -33.45 14.23
C VAL A 243 36.13 -34.44 15.02
N MET A 244 34.86 -34.58 14.63
CA MET A 244 33.93 -35.55 15.22
C MET A 244 33.52 -36.61 14.20
N LYS A 245 33.02 -37.75 14.68
CA LYS A 245 32.56 -38.86 13.82
C LYS A 245 31.26 -39.47 14.34
N TYR A 246 30.43 -39.94 13.42
CA TYR A 246 29.23 -40.74 13.70
C TYR A 246 28.34 -40.13 14.80
N VAL A 247 28.20 -40.83 15.93
CA VAL A 247 27.29 -40.49 17.02
C VAL A 247 27.61 -39.13 17.64
N ASP A 248 28.87 -38.73 17.70
CA ASP A 248 29.30 -37.48 18.32
C ASP A 248 28.80 -36.27 17.54
N ILE A 249 28.75 -36.37 16.21
CA ILE A 249 28.20 -35.33 15.33
C ILE A 249 26.72 -35.14 15.64
N ILE A 250 25.95 -36.23 15.60
CA ILE A 250 24.50 -36.18 15.79
C ILE A 250 24.14 -35.68 17.19
N GLN A 251 24.85 -36.13 18.23
CA GLN A 251 24.60 -35.71 19.61
C GLN A 251 24.89 -34.22 19.82
N SER A 252 26.03 -33.75 19.30
CA SER A 252 26.48 -32.37 19.41
C SER A 252 25.57 -31.43 18.62
N PHE A 253 25.26 -31.76 17.36
CA PHE A 253 24.39 -30.93 16.51
C PHE A 253 23.01 -30.79 17.15
N SER A 254 22.48 -31.89 17.70
CA SER A 254 21.19 -31.90 18.42
C SER A 254 21.15 -31.03 19.68
N ARG A 255 22.22 -30.32 20.06
CA ARG A 255 22.15 -29.25 21.08
C ARG A 255 21.45 -28.00 20.55
N THR A 256 21.37 -27.83 19.24
CA THR A 256 20.81 -26.64 18.58
C THR A 256 19.39 -26.84 18.05
N ASN A 257 18.90 -28.08 17.88
CA ASN A 257 17.64 -28.39 17.20
C ASN A 257 16.38 -28.38 18.07
N ARG A 258 16.43 -27.83 19.28
CA ARG A 258 15.27 -27.75 20.15
C ARG A 258 14.31 -26.64 19.72
N LEU A 259 13.03 -26.99 19.64
CA LEU A 259 11.94 -26.06 19.34
C LEU A 259 11.91 -24.92 20.36
N PHE A 260 11.78 -23.70 19.86
CA PHE A 260 11.62 -22.48 20.66
C PHE A 260 10.43 -21.66 20.15
N GLY A 261 10.41 -21.41 18.84
CA GLY A 261 9.43 -20.62 18.11
C GLY A 261 10.03 -20.27 16.74
N PRO A 262 9.31 -19.50 15.91
CA PRO A 262 9.74 -19.16 14.55
C PRO A 262 11.00 -18.28 14.48
N ASP A 263 11.38 -17.57 15.56
CA ASP A 263 12.69 -16.90 15.68
C ASP A 263 13.87 -17.87 15.55
N LYS A 264 13.62 -19.17 15.73
CA LYS A 264 14.60 -20.24 15.65
C LYS A 264 14.13 -21.31 14.65
N PRO A 265 14.30 -21.06 13.34
CA PRO A 265 13.86 -21.98 12.30
C PRO A 265 14.72 -23.25 12.22
N PHE A 266 16.00 -23.18 12.62
CA PHE A 266 16.92 -24.31 12.62
C PHE A 266 18.10 -24.12 13.57
N GLY A 267 18.88 -25.20 13.74
CA GLY A 267 20.17 -25.16 14.42
C GLY A 267 21.30 -24.84 13.45
N THR A 268 22.07 -23.77 13.70
CA THR A 268 23.22 -23.38 12.87
C THR A 268 24.48 -24.10 13.35
N ILE A 269 25.20 -24.75 12.44
CA ILE A 269 26.46 -25.42 12.75
C ILE A 269 27.57 -24.84 11.89
N ARG A 270 28.69 -24.44 12.48
CA ARG A 270 29.86 -23.93 11.76
C ARG A 270 31.09 -24.70 12.19
N TYR A 271 31.86 -25.26 11.26
CA TYR A 271 33.00 -26.12 11.58
C TYR A 271 34.29 -25.66 10.88
N TYR A 272 35.41 -25.79 11.60
CA TYR A 272 36.68 -25.11 11.26
C TYR A 272 37.89 -26.03 11.12
N ALA A 273 38.04 -27.03 12.01
CA ALA A 273 39.16 -27.98 11.97
C ALA A 273 38.92 -29.09 10.95
N PHE A 274 39.92 -29.31 10.08
CA PHE A 274 39.88 -30.29 8.99
C PHE A 274 38.52 -30.31 8.26
N PRO A 275 38.10 -29.17 7.69
CA PRO A 275 36.74 -28.95 7.23
C PRO A 275 36.28 -29.99 6.20
N TYR A 276 37.14 -30.43 5.28
CA TYR A 276 36.76 -31.38 4.23
C TYR A 276 36.54 -32.79 4.80
N THR A 277 37.38 -33.23 5.72
CA THR A 277 37.17 -34.48 6.47
C THR A 277 35.94 -34.39 7.36
N MET A 278 35.68 -33.24 7.97
CA MET A 278 34.50 -33.03 8.81
C MET A 278 33.21 -33.08 7.98
N GLU A 279 33.18 -32.48 6.79
CA GLU A 279 32.07 -32.59 5.84
C GLU A 279 31.76 -34.03 5.49
N GLN A 280 32.78 -34.82 5.16
CA GLN A 280 32.62 -36.25 4.91
C GLN A 280 32.09 -36.98 6.14
N ASN A 281 32.65 -36.73 7.33
CA ASN A 281 32.16 -37.36 8.56
C ASN A 281 30.69 -36.99 8.86
N ILE A 282 30.25 -35.77 8.53
CA ILE A 282 28.86 -35.33 8.66
C ILE A 282 27.98 -36.14 7.71
N ASN A 283 28.37 -36.27 6.44
CA ASN A 283 27.64 -37.06 5.44
C ASN A 283 27.54 -38.54 5.86
N ASP A 284 28.66 -39.13 6.31
CA ASP A 284 28.73 -40.52 6.78
C ASP A 284 27.85 -40.74 8.03
N ALA A 285 27.86 -39.81 8.98
CA ALA A 285 27.02 -39.89 10.17
C ALA A 285 25.53 -39.87 9.77
N LEU A 286 25.17 -39.04 8.81
CA LEU A 286 23.77 -38.93 8.37
C LEU A 286 23.32 -40.16 7.61
N GLU A 287 24.15 -40.76 6.76
CA GLU A 287 23.81 -42.02 6.09
C GLU A 287 23.47 -43.13 7.09
N VAL A 288 24.21 -43.19 8.20
CA VAL A 288 24.01 -44.21 9.25
C VAL A 288 22.77 -43.93 10.12
N TYR A 289 22.53 -42.67 10.48
CA TYR A 289 21.50 -42.30 11.47
C TYR A 289 20.19 -41.78 10.85
N ALA A 290 20.18 -41.54 9.55
CA ALA A 290 19.03 -41.08 8.80
C ALA A 290 18.81 -41.95 7.57
N ASN A 291 17.90 -42.93 7.67
CA ASN A 291 17.47 -43.78 6.55
C ASN A 291 17.00 -42.99 5.30
N ARG A 292 16.77 -41.67 5.42
CA ARG A 292 16.62 -40.70 4.33
C ARG A 292 17.30 -39.37 4.73
N PRO A 293 18.36 -38.93 4.04
CA PRO A 293 19.03 -37.65 4.35
C PRO A 293 18.22 -36.42 3.92
N LEU A 294 17.31 -36.58 2.95
CA LEU A 294 16.42 -35.52 2.45
C LEU A 294 15.44 -35.08 3.55
N GLY A 295 15.72 -33.94 4.18
CA GLY A 295 14.90 -33.34 5.23
C GLY A 295 15.61 -33.04 6.56
N ILE A 296 16.90 -33.40 6.69
CA ILE A 296 17.69 -33.06 7.89
C ILE A 296 18.33 -31.68 7.77
N PHE A 297 18.84 -31.37 6.59
CA PHE A 297 19.36 -30.05 6.30
C PHE A 297 18.25 -29.15 5.81
N VAL A 298 18.31 -27.90 6.26
CA VAL A 298 17.44 -26.86 5.75
C VAL A 298 17.92 -26.40 4.38
N ASP A 299 16.97 -25.84 3.63
CA ASP A 299 17.27 -25.18 2.38
C ASP A 299 18.28 -24.04 2.59
N LYS A 300 19.23 -23.93 1.66
CA LYS A 300 20.23 -22.84 1.64
C LYS A 300 19.61 -21.54 1.17
N LEU A 301 20.33 -20.44 1.39
CA LEU A 301 19.87 -19.08 1.08
C LEU A 301 19.27 -18.98 -0.32
N GLU A 302 19.96 -19.46 -1.36
CA GLU A 302 19.48 -19.41 -2.75
C GLU A 302 18.08 -20.02 -2.92
N SER A 303 17.85 -21.21 -2.38
CA SER A 303 16.56 -21.90 -2.42
C SER A 303 15.50 -21.13 -1.63
N ASN A 304 15.85 -20.62 -0.45
CA ASN A 304 14.92 -19.83 0.37
C ASN A 304 14.51 -18.54 -0.35
N LEU A 305 15.43 -17.82 -0.98
CA LEU A 305 15.12 -16.59 -1.73
C LEU A 305 14.21 -16.87 -2.93
N ASP A 306 14.45 -17.96 -3.67
CA ASP A 306 13.58 -18.38 -4.77
C ASP A 306 12.18 -18.77 -4.28
N GLN A 307 12.08 -19.49 -3.16
CA GLN A 307 10.79 -19.85 -2.55
C GLN A 307 10.04 -18.61 -2.01
N ILE A 308 10.73 -17.63 -1.42
CA ILE A 308 10.14 -16.34 -1.01
C ILE A 308 9.55 -15.63 -2.23
N ASN A 309 10.31 -15.53 -3.32
CA ASN A 309 9.84 -14.91 -4.56
C ASN A 309 8.62 -15.64 -5.14
N LYS A 310 8.61 -16.97 -5.13
CA LYS A 310 7.45 -17.77 -5.58
C LYS A 310 6.21 -17.51 -4.74
N LYS A 311 6.36 -17.47 -3.41
CA LYS A 311 5.24 -17.17 -2.50
C LYS A 311 4.72 -15.76 -2.68
N PHE A 312 5.62 -14.78 -2.80
CA PHE A 312 5.25 -13.40 -3.07
C PHE A 312 4.54 -13.23 -4.42
N LEU A 313 5.01 -13.89 -5.49
CA LEU A 313 4.33 -13.86 -6.79
C LEU A 313 2.93 -14.45 -6.70
N HIS A 314 2.73 -15.55 -5.98
CA HIS A 314 1.40 -16.11 -5.79
C HIS A 314 0.48 -15.19 -4.98
N ILE A 315 0.98 -14.56 -3.91
CA ILE A 315 0.24 -13.52 -3.18
C ILE A 315 -0.12 -12.36 -4.12
N LYS A 316 0.82 -11.89 -4.94
CA LYS A 316 0.58 -10.83 -5.91
C LYS A 316 -0.49 -11.21 -6.93
N ASP A 317 -0.47 -12.44 -7.43
CA ASP A 317 -1.47 -12.94 -8.38
C ASP A 317 -2.87 -12.98 -7.75
N ILE A 318 -2.97 -13.39 -6.47
CA ILE A 318 -4.23 -13.37 -5.72
C ILE A 318 -4.81 -11.96 -5.65
N PHE A 319 -4.02 -10.97 -5.23
CA PHE A 319 -4.50 -9.59 -5.10
C PHE A 319 -4.80 -8.95 -6.46
N THR A 320 -3.99 -9.24 -7.49
CA THR A 320 -4.21 -8.74 -8.86
C THR A 320 -5.49 -9.31 -9.47
N ALA A 321 -5.87 -10.55 -9.13
CA ALA A 321 -7.11 -11.16 -9.59
C ALA A 321 -8.38 -10.48 -9.02
N HIS A 322 -8.23 -9.76 -7.91
CA HIS A 322 -9.27 -8.93 -7.29
C HIS A 322 -9.10 -7.43 -7.63
N GLU A 323 -8.24 -7.10 -8.60
CA GLU A 323 -7.96 -5.71 -9.00
C GLU A 323 -7.40 -4.83 -7.86
N ILE A 324 -6.83 -5.44 -6.82
CA ILE A 324 -6.28 -4.73 -5.65
C ILE A 324 -4.86 -4.29 -5.95
N GLU A 325 -4.64 -2.99 -6.12
CA GLU A 325 -3.30 -2.40 -6.26
C GLU A 325 -2.64 -2.22 -4.89
N ASN A 326 -1.30 -2.34 -4.84
CA ASN A 326 -0.47 -2.08 -3.64
C ASN A 326 -0.89 -2.82 -2.35
N PHE A 327 -1.70 -3.88 -2.46
CA PHE A 327 -2.20 -4.66 -1.31
C PHE A 327 -3.01 -3.82 -0.31
N GLU A 328 -3.73 -2.80 -0.80
CA GLU A 328 -4.44 -1.81 0.01
C GLU A 328 -5.66 -2.33 0.77
N ARG A 329 -6.27 -3.45 0.33
CA ARG A 329 -7.37 -4.13 1.00
C ARG A 329 -7.22 -5.65 0.89
N LEU A 330 -7.97 -6.39 1.71
CA LEU A 330 -8.00 -7.85 1.64
C LEU A 330 -8.82 -8.34 0.44
N PRO A 331 -8.46 -9.47 -0.19
CA PRO A 331 -9.30 -10.11 -1.22
C PRO A 331 -10.71 -10.39 -0.69
N GLU A 332 -11.72 -10.37 -1.54
CA GLU A 332 -13.11 -10.52 -1.10
C GLU A 332 -13.46 -11.98 -0.75
N THR A 333 -12.91 -12.93 -1.49
CA THR A 333 -13.29 -14.33 -1.32
C THR A 333 -12.58 -14.99 -0.14
N ARG A 334 -13.30 -15.82 0.62
CA ARG A 334 -12.74 -16.60 1.73
C ARG A 334 -11.60 -17.53 1.28
N VAL A 335 -11.72 -18.13 0.09
CA VAL A 335 -10.71 -19.05 -0.45
C VAL A 335 -9.39 -18.31 -0.68
N ASP A 336 -9.46 -17.11 -1.25
CA ASP A 336 -8.28 -16.30 -1.55
C ASP A 336 -7.67 -15.70 -0.28
N ARG A 337 -8.49 -15.28 0.69
CA ARG A 337 -8.03 -14.89 2.05
C ARG A 337 -7.27 -16.03 2.72
N ASN A 338 -7.81 -17.26 2.69
CA ASN A 338 -7.16 -18.45 3.25
C ASN A 338 -5.84 -18.77 2.54
N MET A 339 -5.79 -18.62 1.21
CA MET A 339 -4.59 -18.86 0.43
C MET A 339 -3.51 -17.81 0.74
N PHE A 340 -3.88 -16.53 0.76
CA PHE A 340 -3.01 -15.44 1.18
C PHE A 340 -2.44 -15.69 2.58
N ALA A 341 -3.28 -16.04 3.56
CA ALA A 341 -2.86 -16.32 4.92
C ALA A 341 -1.78 -17.43 4.97
N LYS A 342 -2.02 -18.51 4.23
CA LYS A 342 -1.10 -19.65 4.15
C LYS A 342 0.22 -19.27 3.50
N ASP A 343 0.19 -18.60 2.35
CA ASP A 343 1.41 -18.24 1.64
C ASP A 343 2.22 -17.17 2.37
N PHE A 344 1.55 -16.21 3.01
CA PHE A 344 2.20 -15.17 3.80
C PHE A 344 2.90 -15.74 5.03
N SER A 345 2.25 -16.68 5.74
CA SER A 345 2.88 -17.39 6.86
C SER A 345 4.11 -18.19 6.42
N GLN A 346 3.99 -18.97 5.33
CA GLN A 346 5.11 -19.73 4.78
C GLN A 346 6.26 -18.82 4.31
N MET A 347 5.93 -17.73 3.61
CA MET A 347 6.91 -16.72 3.18
C MET A 347 7.63 -16.08 4.36
N THR A 348 6.91 -15.76 5.44
CA THR A 348 7.49 -15.16 6.64
C THR A 348 8.47 -16.11 7.33
N HIS A 349 8.15 -17.40 7.46
CA HIS A 349 9.10 -18.38 8.00
C HIS A 349 10.34 -18.54 7.13
N LEU A 350 10.18 -18.56 5.80
CA LEU A 350 11.31 -18.60 4.87
C LEU A 350 12.17 -17.34 4.98
N LEU A 351 11.56 -16.18 5.19
CA LEU A 351 12.25 -14.92 5.40
C LEU A 351 13.06 -14.94 6.72
N GLU A 352 12.50 -15.45 7.81
CA GLU A 352 13.21 -15.59 9.08
C GLU A 352 14.40 -16.55 8.99
N ALA A 353 14.25 -17.64 8.22
CA ALA A 353 15.35 -18.52 7.85
C ALA A 353 16.41 -17.79 7.02
N ALA A 354 16.02 -17.08 5.97
CA ALA A 354 16.93 -16.34 5.10
C ALA A 354 17.71 -15.27 5.86
N LYS A 355 17.08 -14.54 6.79
CA LYS A 355 17.75 -13.53 7.66
C LYS A 355 18.90 -14.14 8.46
N LEU A 356 18.74 -15.36 8.98
CA LEU A 356 19.84 -16.08 9.65
C LEU A 356 20.93 -16.53 8.68
N GLN A 357 20.59 -16.75 7.41
CA GLN A 357 21.51 -17.11 6.33
C GLN A 357 22.08 -15.89 5.58
N THR A 358 22.20 -14.73 6.24
CA THR A 358 22.79 -13.48 5.72
C THR A 358 21.94 -12.65 4.75
N PHE A 359 20.64 -12.94 4.62
CA PHE A 359 19.72 -12.04 3.92
C PHE A 359 19.61 -10.69 4.62
N THR A 360 19.68 -9.61 3.84
CA THR A 360 19.36 -8.25 4.26
C THR A 360 18.49 -7.56 3.20
N TRP A 361 17.62 -6.65 3.63
CA TRP A 361 16.69 -5.96 2.75
C TRP A 361 17.38 -4.96 1.80
N GLU A 362 18.54 -4.42 2.18
CA GLU A 362 19.29 -3.44 1.39
C GLU A 362 19.89 -4.08 0.12
N LYS A 363 20.16 -5.39 0.17
CA LYS A 363 20.74 -6.13 -0.95
C LYS A 363 19.65 -6.71 -1.84
N LYS A 364 19.45 -6.12 -3.02
CA LYS A 364 18.42 -6.53 -3.99
C LYS A 364 18.79 -7.76 -4.83
N LYS A 365 20.09 -7.99 -5.07
CA LYS A 365 20.59 -9.07 -5.92
C LYS A 365 21.64 -9.88 -5.19
N TYR A 366 21.44 -11.19 -5.17
CA TYR A 366 22.37 -12.17 -4.61
C TYR A 366 23.03 -12.96 -5.73
N GLU A 367 24.29 -13.32 -5.52
CA GLU A 367 25.12 -14.09 -6.43
C GLU A 367 25.56 -15.35 -5.68
N PHE A 368 25.44 -16.50 -6.34
CA PHE A 368 25.82 -17.79 -5.81
C PHE A 368 26.74 -18.51 -6.79
N GLU A 369 27.84 -19.04 -6.29
CA GLU A 369 28.84 -19.75 -7.07
C GLU A 369 28.54 -21.25 -7.10
N HIS A 370 28.55 -21.82 -8.29
CA HIS A 370 28.32 -23.23 -8.58
C HIS A 370 29.46 -23.74 -9.46
N GLY A 371 30.60 -24.05 -8.83
CA GLY A 371 31.83 -24.39 -9.54
C GLY A 371 32.30 -23.22 -10.40
N ASP A 372 32.40 -23.41 -11.71
CA ASP A 372 32.82 -22.36 -12.66
C ASP A 372 31.65 -21.46 -13.14
N THR A 373 30.43 -21.64 -12.60
CA THR A 373 29.23 -20.92 -13.02
C THR A 373 28.60 -20.15 -11.88
N TYR A 374 27.91 -19.04 -12.19
CA TYR A 374 27.22 -18.20 -11.20
C TYR A 374 25.72 -18.17 -11.47
N THR A 375 24.93 -18.28 -10.41
CA THR A 375 23.49 -18.03 -10.43
C THR A 375 23.18 -16.74 -9.69
N TYR A 376 22.06 -16.11 -10.06
CA TYR A 376 21.65 -14.84 -9.49
C TYR A 376 20.18 -14.88 -9.09
N VAL A 377 19.90 -14.45 -7.86
CA VAL A 377 18.53 -14.28 -7.38
C VAL A 377 18.29 -12.81 -7.10
N THR A 378 17.28 -12.24 -7.75
CA THR A 378 16.83 -10.85 -7.50
C THR A 378 15.57 -10.90 -6.66
N MET A 379 15.55 -10.17 -5.56
CA MET A 379 14.39 -10.12 -4.67
C MET A 379 13.27 -9.30 -5.29
N LEU A 380 12.07 -9.88 -5.32
CA LEU A 380 10.87 -9.24 -5.90
C LEU A 380 10.05 -8.47 -4.86
N ILE A 381 10.24 -8.78 -3.58
CA ILE A 381 9.61 -8.13 -2.43
C ILE A 381 10.64 -7.27 -1.69
N ASP A 382 10.22 -6.10 -1.23
CA ASP A 382 10.98 -5.22 -0.34
C ASP A 382 10.35 -5.16 1.06
N GLU A 383 11.07 -4.56 2.00
CA GLU A 383 10.64 -4.46 3.41
C GLU A 383 9.31 -3.71 3.54
N GLU A 384 9.13 -2.62 2.80
CA GLU A 384 7.89 -1.84 2.78
C GLU A 384 6.69 -2.72 2.40
N THR A 385 6.81 -3.47 1.30
CA THR A 385 5.75 -4.34 0.80
C THR A 385 5.46 -5.47 1.78
N TYR A 386 6.51 -6.02 2.42
CA TYR A 386 6.34 -7.02 3.47
C TYR A 386 5.52 -6.47 4.65
N MET A 387 5.77 -5.24 5.08
CA MET A 387 5.03 -4.60 6.18
C MET A 387 3.56 -4.35 5.83
N VAL A 388 3.26 -3.96 4.58
CA VAL A 388 1.87 -3.82 4.10
C VAL A 388 1.15 -5.18 4.15
N LEU A 389 1.78 -6.23 3.62
CA LEU A 389 1.22 -7.58 3.65
C LEU A 389 1.05 -8.10 5.08
N LEU A 390 1.97 -7.76 5.99
CA LEU A 390 1.86 -8.08 7.41
C LEU A 390 0.63 -7.42 8.04
N GLN A 391 0.37 -6.17 7.69
CA GLN A 391 -0.84 -5.47 8.15
C GLN A 391 -2.11 -6.15 7.62
N ARG A 392 -2.15 -6.49 6.32
CA ARG A 392 -3.28 -7.25 5.75
C ARG A 392 -3.47 -8.61 6.42
N TYR A 393 -2.38 -9.30 6.73
CA TYR A 393 -2.45 -10.59 7.42
C TYR A 393 -3.07 -10.46 8.82
N ARG A 394 -2.83 -9.37 9.54
CA ARG A 394 -3.45 -9.12 10.86
C ARG A 394 -4.94 -8.86 10.76
N GLU A 395 -5.36 -8.12 9.75
CA GLU A 395 -6.77 -7.79 9.51
C GLU A 395 -7.64 -9.04 9.31
N LEU A 396 -7.07 -10.15 8.86
CA LEU A 396 -7.77 -11.44 8.78
C LEU A 396 -8.32 -11.94 10.12
N PHE A 397 -7.74 -11.50 11.24
CA PHE A 397 -8.08 -11.98 12.58
C PHE A 397 -8.77 -10.92 13.45
N GLU A 398 -9.09 -9.74 12.88
CA GLU A 398 -9.92 -8.75 13.54
C GLU A 398 -11.40 -9.17 13.46
N ARG A 399 -12.11 -9.22 14.61
CA ARG A 399 -13.48 -9.74 14.68
C ARG A 399 -14.47 -8.87 13.90
N VAL A 400 -15.21 -9.48 12.96
CA VAL A 400 -16.38 -8.87 12.29
C VAL A 400 -17.66 -9.24 13.08
N PRO A 401 -18.44 -8.27 13.60
CA PRO A 401 -19.65 -8.59 14.38
C PRO A 401 -20.86 -8.87 13.48
N GLY A 402 -21.19 -10.15 13.27
CA GLY A 402 -22.41 -10.55 12.55
C GLY A 402 -22.50 -12.02 12.17
N ASP A 403 -21.37 -12.71 12.05
CA ASP A 403 -21.37 -14.15 11.77
C ASP A 403 -21.53 -14.94 13.08
N GLY A 404 -22.75 -15.43 13.33
CA GLY A 404 -23.02 -16.43 14.36
C GLY A 404 -22.56 -17.83 13.94
N GLY A 405 -21.45 -17.90 13.21
CA GLY A 405 -20.79 -19.12 12.75
C GLY A 405 -19.80 -19.64 13.79
N ASP A 406 -19.70 -20.96 13.85
CA ASP A 406 -18.83 -21.75 14.73
C ASP A 406 -17.39 -21.19 14.79
N ASP A 407 -16.72 -21.34 15.93
CA ASP A 407 -15.37 -20.83 16.32
C ASP A 407 -14.20 -21.39 15.45
N THR A 408 -14.40 -21.57 14.13
CA THR A 408 -13.55 -22.31 13.18
C THR A 408 -13.53 -21.67 11.77
N GLU A 409 -13.35 -20.35 11.69
CA GLU A 409 -13.50 -19.60 10.43
C GLU A 409 -12.35 -19.79 9.41
N PHE A 410 -11.17 -20.27 9.85
CA PHE A 410 -10.01 -20.52 8.99
C PHE A 410 -9.64 -22.00 8.95
N ASP A 411 -9.38 -22.54 7.75
CA ASP A 411 -8.91 -23.93 7.56
C ASP A 411 -7.47 -24.17 8.06
N TYR A 412 -6.80 -23.11 8.52
CA TYR A 412 -5.41 -23.13 8.96
C TYR A 412 -5.26 -22.47 10.34
N PRO A 413 -4.35 -22.98 11.19
CA PRO A 413 -4.09 -22.41 12.50
C PRO A 413 -3.52 -20.98 12.37
N ILE A 414 -4.03 -20.06 13.19
CA ILE A 414 -3.51 -18.70 13.31
C ILE A 414 -2.06 -18.76 13.76
N ASP A 415 -1.16 -18.11 13.02
CA ASP A 415 0.22 -17.95 13.44
C ASP A 415 0.32 -16.75 14.39
N THR A 416 0.17 -17.03 15.69
CA THR A 416 0.20 -16.01 16.76
C THR A 416 1.51 -15.27 16.83
N TYR A 417 2.62 -15.86 16.37
CA TYR A 417 3.88 -15.14 16.32
C TYR A 417 3.83 -14.02 15.31
N ILE A 418 3.36 -14.27 14.09
CA ILE A 418 3.32 -13.25 13.03
C ILE A 418 2.43 -12.07 13.45
N THR A 419 1.30 -12.35 14.11
CA THR A 419 0.41 -11.30 14.60
C THR A 419 1.05 -10.46 15.71
N GLU A 420 1.89 -11.05 16.57
CA GLU A 420 2.60 -10.37 17.67
C GLU A 420 3.92 -9.67 17.27
N THR A 421 4.62 -10.15 16.24
CA THR A 421 6.04 -9.83 15.93
C THR A 421 6.28 -8.43 15.35
N GLY A 422 5.25 -7.62 15.17
CA GLY A 422 5.39 -6.25 14.65
C GLY A 422 4.53 -5.25 15.40
N THR A 423 4.57 -5.30 16.72
CA THR A 423 4.21 -4.17 17.60
C THR A 423 5.27 -3.04 17.53
N GLY A 424 6.21 -3.12 16.59
CA GLY A 424 6.96 -1.97 16.11
C GLY A 424 6.00 -1.06 15.36
N THR A 425 5.81 0.14 15.89
CA THR A 425 5.14 1.27 15.22
C THR A 425 5.35 1.20 13.72
N ILE A 426 4.25 1.24 12.95
CA ILE A 426 4.27 1.73 11.55
C ILE A 426 5.31 2.83 11.52
N ASP A 427 6.25 2.79 10.57
CA ASP A 427 7.36 3.73 10.49
C ASP A 427 6.78 5.15 10.31
N ALA A 428 6.41 5.76 11.43
CA ALA A 428 5.58 6.95 11.48
C ALA A 428 6.36 8.11 10.87
N GLU A 429 7.69 8.08 11.05
CA GLU A 429 8.63 8.97 10.41
C GLU A 429 8.60 8.83 8.88
N TYR A 430 8.50 7.61 8.34
CA TYR A 430 8.34 7.39 6.90
C TYR A 430 7.01 7.92 6.38
N LEU A 431 5.90 7.55 7.03
CA LEU A 431 4.55 7.99 6.66
C LEU A 431 4.45 9.53 6.68
N ASP A 432 4.95 10.14 7.74
CA ASP A 432 4.98 11.60 7.91
C ASP A 432 5.91 12.26 6.92
N ALA A 433 7.06 11.68 6.59
CA ALA A 433 7.95 12.23 5.58
C ALA A 433 7.27 12.29 4.20
N LYS A 434 6.54 11.22 3.81
CA LYS A 434 5.76 11.21 2.55
C LYS A 434 4.63 12.22 2.59
N PHE A 435 3.93 12.32 3.71
CA PHE A 435 2.85 13.30 3.88
C PHE A 435 3.35 14.74 3.84
N VAL A 436 4.41 15.08 4.58
CA VAL A 436 5.03 16.42 4.56
C VAL A 436 5.51 16.76 3.14
N LYS A 437 6.07 15.80 2.40
CA LYS A 437 6.44 15.97 1.00
C LYS A 437 5.21 16.25 0.12
N PHE A 438 4.12 15.51 0.29
CA PHE A 438 2.84 15.76 -0.39
C PHE A 438 2.32 17.17 -0.11
N VAL A 439 2.23 17.53 1.17
CA VAL A 439 1.79 18.84 1.65
C VAL A 439 2.62 19.97 1.03
N LYS A 440 3.95 19.86 1.09
CA LYS A 440 4.86 20.87 0.53
C LYS A 440 4.65 21.07 -0.97
N LYS A 441 4.45 19.98 -1.72
CA LYS A 441 4.20 20.03 -3.16
C LYS A 441 2.82 20.57 -3.50
N LEU A 442 1.81 20.24 -2.70
CA LEU A 442 0.45 20.79 -2.82
C LEU A 442 0.47 22.32 -2.67
N TYR A 443 1.09 22.85 -1.61
CA TYR A 443 1.18 24.30 -1.39
C TYR A 443 2.12 25.02 -2.37
N ALA A 444 3.05 24.31 -3.01
CA ALA A 444 3.89 24.84 -4.07
C ALA A 444 3.21 24.85 -5.46
N GLY A 445 2.03 24.24 -5.60
CA GLY A 445 1.36 24.08 -6.91
C GLY A 445 2.03 23.06 -7.83
N GLU A 446 2.91 22.19 -7.30
CA GLU A 446 3.69 21.19 -8.03
C GLU A 446 3.21 19.76 -7.71
N LEU A 447 1.91 19.58 -7.44
CA LEU A 447 1.34 18.27 -7.15
C LEU A 447 1.29 17.43 -8.44
N THR A 448 1.90 16.25 -8.38
CA THR A 448 1.94 15.29 -9.50
C THR A 448 1.28 13.98 -9.10
N ASP A 449 0.66 13.27 -10.04
CA ASP A 449 0.08 11.92 -9.81
C ASP A 449 1.04 10.96 -9.11
N ALA A 450 2.33 11.01 -9.45
CA ALA A 450 3.34 10.17 -8.83
C ALA A 450 3.47 10.38 -7.30
N VAL A 451 3.24 11.60 -6.82
CA VAL A 451 3.34 11.95 -5.38
C VAL A 451 2.10 11.49 -4.63
N VAL A 452 0.93 11.57 -5.26
CA VAL A 452 -0.33 11.05 -4.72
C VAL A 452 -0.27 9.52 -4.64
N LYS A 453 0.18 8.85 -5.71
CA LYS A 453 0.39 7.39 -5.73
C LYS A 453 1.43 6.93 -4.69
N GLU A 454 2.52 7.68 -4.53
CA GLU A 454 3.54 7.40 -3.50
C GLU A 454 2.95 7.50 -2.08
N LEU A 455 2.03 8.45 -1.85
CA LEU A 455 1.34 8.60 -0.57
C LEU A 455 0.29 7.51 -0.33
N HIS A 456 -0.50 7.14 -1.34
CA HIS A 456 -1.47 6.03 -1.25
C HIS A 456 -0.76 4.71 -0.96
N LYS A 457 0.39 4.46 -1.60
CA LYS A 457 1.25 3.31 -1.27
C LYS A 457 1.68 3.34 0.21
N ALA A 458 2.02 4.50 0.75
CA ALA A 458 2.38 4.64 2.15
C ALA A 458 1.17 4.37 3.07
N PHE A 459 -0.03 4.80 2.69
CA PHE A 459 -1.26 4.55 3.47
C PHE A 459 -1.70 3.09 3.50
N ALA A 460 -1.28 2.25 2.55
CA ALA A 460 -1.54 0.81 2.62
C ALA A 460 -0.93 0.15 3.88
N SER A 461 0.08 0.79 4.50
CA SER A 461 0.67 0.35 5.79
C SER A 461 -0.23 0.63 7.01
N LEU A 462 -1.26 1.48 6.86
CA LEU A 462 -2.23 1.79 7.91
C LEU A 462 -3.28 0.68 8.00
N SER A 463 -4.01 0.63 9.12
CA SER A 463 -5.22 -0.20 9.22
C SER A 463 -6.27 0.25 8.21
N ALA A 464 -7.15 -0.64 7.75
CA ALA A 464 -8.25 -0.27 6.85
C ALA A 464 -9.07 0.94 7.33
N LYS A 465 -9.29 1.07 8.66
CA LYS A 465 -9.99 2.21 9.26
C LYS A 465 -9.19 3.51 9.17
N ASP A 466 -7.90 3.45 9.50
CA ASP A 466 -7.01 4.62 9.48
C ASP A 466 -6.74 5.08 8.05
N GLN A 467 -6.62 4.14 7.11
CA GLN A 467 -6.50 4.40 5.68
C GLN A 467 -7.72 5.16 5.14
N ARG A 468 -8.95 4.71 5.46
CA ARG A 468 -10.18 5.45 5.11
C ARG A 468 -10.17 6.87 5.66
N THR A 469 -9.77 7.02 6.92
CA THR A 469 -9.67 8.35 7.55
C THR A 469 -8.61 9.21 6.85
N ALA A 470 -7.47 8.63 6.49
CA ALA A 470 -6.38 9.31 5.81
C ALA A 470 -6.80 9.82 4.42
N LEU A 471 -7.59 9.06 3.67
CA LEU A 471 -8.13 9.49 2.37
C LEU A 471 -9.07 10.70 2.50
N VAL A 472 -9.95 10.70 3.52
CA VAL A 472 -10.81 11.86 3.83
C VAL A 472 -9.97 13.09 4.18
N ILE A 473 -8.90 12.92 4.96
CA ILE A 473 -7.98 14.02 5.30
C ILE A 473 -7.33 14.58 4.04
N ILE A 474 -6.90 13.73 3.09
CA ILE A 474 -6.30 14.21 1.84
C ILE A 474 -7.30 15.03 1.02
N HIS A 475 -8.53 14.53 0.89
CA HIS A 475 -9.60 15.26 0.22
C HIS A 475 -9.83 16.64 0.87
N ASP A 476 -9.94 16.70 2.20
CA ASP A 476 -10.18 17.95 2.93
C ASP A 476 -9.00 18.95 2.85
N ILE A 477 -7.76 18.46 2.73
CA ILE A 477 -6.59 19.32 2.49
C ILE A 477 -6.62 19.87 1.07
N GLN A 478 -7.01 19.07 0.08
CA GLN A 478 -7.10 19.47 -1.33
C GLN A 478 -8.26 20.42 -1.62
N SER A 479 -9.41 20.21 -0.96
CA SER A 479 -10.58 21.11 -1.03
C SER A 479 -10.33 22.42 -0.27
N GLY A 480 -9.36 22.43 0.65
CA GLY A 480 -9.00 23.57 1.47
C GLY A 480 -9.84 23.70 2.75
N ASP A 481 -10.62 22.66 3.08
CA ASP A 481 -11.43 22.57 4.29
C ASP A 481 -10.58 22.31 5.54
N LEU A 482 -9.40 21.69 5.37
CA LEU A 482 -8.44 21.45 6.44
C LEU A 482 -7.16 22.29 6.26
N ARG A 483 -6.87 23.14 7.25
CA ARG A 483 -5.59 23.85 7.35
C ARG A 483 -4.63 23.09 8.25
N LEU A 484 -3.41 22.87 7.76
CA LEU A 484 -2.39 22.15 8.51
C LEU A 484 -1.77 23.06 9.58
N GLU A 485 -1.54 22.48 10.75
CA GLU A 485 -0.93 23.11 11.90
C GLU A 485 0.55 22.68 11.97
N PRO A 486 1.47 23.61 12.29
CA PRO A 486 2.87 23.27 12.42
C PRO A 486 3.11 22.20 13.50
N GLY A 487 3.80 21.12 13.14
CA GLY A 487 4.24 20.08 14.07
C GLY A 487 3.26 18.93 14.32
N LYS A 488 2.09 18.90 13.65
CA LYS A 488 1.18 17.74 13.68
C LYS A 488 1.53 16.70 12.62
N THR A 489 1.48 15.43 13.00
CA THR A 489 1.71 14.25 12.14
C THR A 489 0.42 13.81 11.43
N VAL A 490 0.51 12.93 10.43
CA VAL A 490 -0.67 12.31 9.78
C VAL A 490 -1.51 11.57 10.81
N LEU A 491 -0.85 10.84 11.71
CA LEU A 491 -1.48 10.06 12.76
C LEU A 491 -2.25 10.97 13.75
N ASP A 492 -1.73 12.18 14.02
CA ASP A 492 -2.44 13.17 14.82
C ASP A 492 -3.73 13.65 14.15
N TYR A 493 -3.71 13.82 12.81
CA TYR A 493 -4.90 14.18 12.05
C TYR A 493 -5.91 13.04 11.99
N ILE A 494 -5.47 11.81 11.72
CA ILE A 494 -6.33 10.61 11.75
C ILE A 494 -7.01 10.50 13.11
N THR A 495 -6.25 10.66 14.20
CA THR A 495 -6.78 10.61 15.57
C THR A 495 -7.81 11.71 15.81
N GLN A 496 -7.57 12.93 15.35
CA GLN A 496 -8.51 14.06 15.50
C GLN A 496 -9.81 13.84 14.72
N TYR A 497 -9.71 13.37 13.47
CA TYR A 497 -10.86 13.09 12.63
C TYR A 497 -11.73 11.99 13.22
N GLN A 498 -11.13 10.89 13.65
CA GLN A 498 -11.85 9.80 14.31
C GLN A 498 -12.50 10.25 15.63
N GLN A 499 -11.85 11.13 16.40
CA GLN A 499 -12.45 11.71 17.60
C GLN A 499 -13.64 12.62 17.26
N LYS A 500 -13.56 13.41 16.19
CA LYS A 500 -14.65 14.29 15.73
C LYS A 500 -15.87 13.45 15.27
N GLU A 501 -15.63 12.42 14.47
CA GLU A 501 -16.67 11.48 14.03
C GLU A 501 -17.33 10.77 15.22
N LEU A 502 -16.52 10.27 16.15
CA LEU A 502 -17.03 9.63 17.37
C LEU A 502 -17.91 10.58 18.20
N ARG A 503 -17.53 11.86 18.34
CA ARG A 503 -18.38 12.87 19.00
C ARG A 503 -19.70 13.07 18.28
N HIS A 504 -19.69 13.11 16.95
CA HIS A 504 -20.90 13.24 16.15
C HIS A 504 -21.84 12.05 16.36
N LEU A 505 -21.32 10.83 16.34
CA LEU A 505 -22.09 9.61 16.61
C LEU A 505 -22.70 9.63 18.02
N ILE A 506 -21.91 10.02 19.04
CA ILE A 506 -22.37 10.14 20.42
C ILE A 506 -23.47 11.21 20.54
N MET A 507 -23.32 12.35 19.87
CA MET A 507 -24.31 13.42 19.88
C MET A 507 -25.61 12.96 19.23
N THR A 508 -25.53 12.33 18.06
CA THR A 508 -26.70 11.78 17.34
C THR A 508 -27.43 10.74 18.20
N PHE A 509 -26.68 9.86 18.85
CA PHE A 509 -27.26 8.84 19.74
C PHE A 509 -27.95 9.48 20.95
N ALA A 510 -27.33 10.51 21.52
CA ALA A 510 -27.86 11.25 22.66
C ALA A 510 -29.10 12.07 22.31
N GLU A 511 -29.16 12.71 21.16
CA GLU A 511 -30.36 13.42 20.71
C GLU A 511 -31.54 12.48 20.48
N ALA A 512 -31.27 11.30 19.92
CA ALA A 512 -32.29 10.30 19.63
C ALA A 512 -32.90 9.64 20.88
N THR A 513 -32.13 9.55 21.98
CA THR A 513 -32.54 8.83 23.20
C THR A 513 -32.61 9.72 24.45
N GLU A 514 -32.20 10.99 24.36
CA GLU A 514 -32.00 11.96 25.46
C GLU A 514 -31.02 11.51 26.55
N LEU A 515 -30.05 10.65 26.22
CA LEU A 515 -29.02 10.21 27.16
C LEU A 515 -27.97 11.31 27.42
N ASP A 516 -27.29 11.27 28.58
CA ASP A 516 -26.20 12.20 28.91
C ASP A 516 -24.96 11.97 28.01
N SER A 517 -24.78 12.82 27.00
CA SER A 517 -23.69 12.73 26.02
C SER A 517 -22.30 12.94 26.62
N ALA A 518 -22.18 13.75 27.68
CA ALA A 518 -20.90 14.01 28.35
C ALA A 518 -20.45 12.79 29.16
N LEU A 519 -21.40 12.12 29.83
CA LEU A 519 -21.13 10.88 30.54
C LEU A 519 -20.78 9.73 29.58
N LEU A 520 -21.50 9.61 28.46
CA LEU A 520 -21.19 8.61 27.42
C LEU A 520 -19.79 8.83 26.81
N TRP A 521 -19.43 10.07 26.48
CA TRP A 521 -18.09 10.42 25.98
C TRP A 521 -17.00 10.05 26.98
N ASN A 522 -17.20 10.35 28.27
CA ASN A 522 -16.22 10.04 29.32
C ASN A 522 -16.04 8.54 29.52
N ILE A 523 -17.12 7.75 29.42
CA ILE A 523 -17.05 6.29 29.49
C ILE A 523 -16.27 5.77 28.28
N ILE A 524 -16.63 6.13 27.04
CA ILE A 524 -15.96 5.62 25.84
C ILE A 524 -14.48 6.01 25.78
N ARG A 525 -14.14 7.25 26.14
CA ARG A 525 -12.74 7.75 26.13
C ARG A 525 -11.81 6.95 27.05
N ARG A 526 -12.34 6.31 28.11
CA ARG A 526 -11.55 5.50 29.04
C ARG A 526 -11.23 4.10 28.53
N GLY A 527 -11.84 3.67 27.41
CA GLY A 527 -11.66 2.33 26.86
C GLY A 527 -12.10 1.21 27.83
N PRO A 528 -13.35 1.22 28.31
CA PRO A 528 -13.82 0.24 29.28
C PRO A 528 -13.93 -1.15 28.64
N LEU A 529 -13.70 -2.18 29.46
CA LEU A 529 -14.01 -3.58 29.15
C LEU A 529 -15.38 -3.91 29.75
N GLU A 530 -16.00 -5.02 29.35
CA GLU A 530 -17.27 -5.48 29.93
C GLU A 530 -17.24 -5.53 31.48
N GLN A 531 -16.08 -5.87 32.05
CA GLN A 531 -15.87 -5.97 33.49
C GLN A 531 -15.71 -4.60 34.17
N THR A 532 -15.30 -3.57 33.43
CA THR A 532 -14.95 -2.23 33.96
C THR A 532 -15.92 -1.13 33.54
N ILE A 533 -16.85 -1.42 32.63
CA ILE A 533 -17.83 -0.46 32.09
C ILE A 533 -18.66 0.24 33.16
N ASN A 534 -18.97 -0.44 34.26
CA ASN A 534 -19.76 0.11 35.37
C ASN A 534 -18.91 0.54 36.59
N GLU A 535 -17.61 0.72 36.43
CA GLU A 535 -16.79 1.30 37.49
C GLU A 535 -17.33 2.68 37.90
N TYR A 536 -17.35 2.93 39.22
CA TYR A 536 -17.93 4.14 39.81
C TYR A 536 -19.42 4.36 39.47
N ASN A 537 -20.18 3.30 39.18
CA ASN A 537 -21.60 3.35 38.80
C ASN A 537 -21.91 4.21 37.57
N GLN A 538 -20.92 4.46 36.71
CA GLN A 538 -21.06 5.39 35.59
C GLN A 538 -22.02 4.86 34.52
N PHE A 539 -21.96 3.55 34.21
CA PHE A 539 -22.87 2.95 33.24
C PHE A 539 -24.32 2.90 33.74
N ASP A 540 -24.55 2.57 35.01
CA ASP A 540 -25.90 2.62 35.58
C ASP A 540 -26.46 4.05 35.64
N THR A 541 -25.60 5.04 35.92
CA THR A 541 -25.98 6.46 35.87
C THR A 541 -26.34 6.89 34.45
N LEU A 542 -25.58 6.44 33.45
CA LEU A 542 -25.86 6.69 32.04
C LEU A 542 -27.20 6.06 31.64
N LYS A 543 -27.44 4.81 32.01
CA LYS A 543 -28.70 4.10 31.74
C LYS A 543 -29.90 4.81 32.37
N ALA A 544 -29.74 5.35 33.57
CA ALA A 544 -30.78 6.11 34.26
C ALA A 544 -31.10 7.45 33.58
N SER A 545 -30.19 8.00 32.77
CA SER A 545 -30.41 9.24 32.02
C SER A 545 -31.29 9.08 30.77
N VAL A 546 -31.53 7.85 30.31
CA VAL A 546 -32.25 7.58 29.06
C VAL A 546 -33.75 7.87 29.18
N ASN A 547 -34.31 8.59 28.20
CA ASN A 547 -35.75 8.79 28.10
C ASN A 547 -36.44 7.54 27.53
N PRO A 548 -37.35 6.88 28.27
CA PRO A 548 -37.96 5.61 27.86
C PRO A 548 -38.84 5.71 26.61
N ASP A 549 -39.51 6.84 26.37
CA ASP A 549 -40.42 7.01 25.23
C ASP A 549 -39.65 7.25 23.92
N LYS A 550 -38.59 8.07 23.98
CA LYS A 550 -37.68 8.28 22.85
C LYS A 550 -36.83 7.04 22.57
N ALA A 551 -36.32 6.39 23.61
CA ALA A 551 -35.62 5.12 23.51
C ALA A 551 -36.46 4.05 22.78
N ARG A 552 -37.76 4.00 23.06
CA ARG A 552 -38.69 3.07 22.40
C ARG A 552 -38.81 3.36 20.90
N ASN A 553 -38.90 4.63 20.51
CA ASN A 553 -38.94 5.03 19.10
C ASN A 553 -37.62 4.67 18.39
N PHE A 554 -36.49 5.06 18.98
CA PHE A 554 -35.16 4.72 18.49
C PHE A 554 -34.98 3.21 18.27
N LEU A 555 -35.29 2.39 19.28
CA LEU A 555 -35.24 0.93 19.20
C LEU A 555 -36.15 0.35 18.12
N SER A 556 -37.33 0.92 17.93
CA SER A 556 -38.28 0.45 16.92
C SER A 556 -37.82 0.74 15.50
N LEU A 557 -37.10 1.84 15.29
CA LEU A 557 -36.47 2.16 14.01
C LEU A 557 -35.24 1.27 13.76
N VAL A 558 -34.36 1.11 14.76
CA VAL A 558 -33.14 0.29 14.64
C VAL A 558 -33.43 -1.19 14.38
N GLU A 559 -34.46 -1.77 15.00
CA GLU A 559 -34.81 -3.19 14.83
C GLU A 559 -35.91 -3.44 13.77
N GLY A 560 -36.46 -2.37 13.17
CA GLY A 560 -37.56 -2.46 12.19
C GLY A 560 -38.86 -3.08 12.74
N LYS A 561 -39.05 -3.11 14.07
CA LYS A 561 -40.19 -3.77 14.74
C LYS A 561 -40.67 -2.98 15.96
N GLU A 562 -41.97 -3.00 16.23
CA GLU A 562 -42.53 -2.37 17.43
C GLU A 562 -42.03 -3.05 18.71
N ILE A 563 -41.43 -2.26 19.61
CA ILE A 563 -40.94 -2.77 20.90
C ILE A 563 -41.98 -2.57 21.99
N LYS A 564 -42.26 -3.64 22.73
CA LYS A 564 -43.15 -3.61 23.91
C LYS A 564 -42.53 -2.75 25.02
N PRO A 565 -43.31 -1.92 25.75
CA PRO A 565 -42.78 -1.04 26.81
C PRO A 565 -41.90 -1.73 27.86
N ARG A 566 -42.23 -2.98 28.23
CA ARG A 566 -41.45 -3.78 29.20
C ARG A 566 -40.07 -4.23 28.70
N MET A 567 -39.85 -4.20 27.38
CA MET A 567 -38.62 -4.65 26.72
C MET A 567 -37.68 -3.51 26.34
N VAL A 568 -38.09 -2.25 26.54
CA VAL A 568 -37.32 -1.07 26.11
C VAL A 568 -35.99 -0.98 26.88
N MET A 569 -36.02 -0.99 28.21
CA MET A 569 -34.81 -0.86 29.02
C MET A 569 -33.83 -2.04 28.89
N PRO A 570 -34.26 -3.32 28.86
CA PRO A 570 -33.36 -4.45 28.58
C PRO A 570 -32.70 -4.39 27.21
N LYS A 571 -33.42 -3.95 26.17
CA LYS A 571 -32.84 -3.77 24.82
C LYS A 571 -31.90 -2.58 24.77
N MET A 572 -32.23 -1.50 25.46
CA MET A 572 -31.38 -0.32 25.55
C MET A 572 -30.08 -0.60 26.32
N ASP A 573 -30.12 -1.41 27.39
CA ASP A 573 -28.91 -1.87 28.09
C ASP A 573 -27.97 -2.61 27.13
N LYS A 574 -28.51 -3.50 26.29
CA LYS A 574 -27.75 -4.19 25.25
C LYS A 574 -27.16 -3.21 24.23
N ILE A 575 -27.97 -2.34 23.62
CA ILE A 575 -27.48 -1.37 22.63
C ILE A 575 -26.43 -0.42 23.23
N LEU A 576 -26.59 0.01 24.48
CA LEU A 576 -25.61 0.86 25.16
C LEU A 576 -24.28 0.13 25.36
N ARG A 577 -24.30 -1.16 25.73
CA ARG A 577 -23.08 -1.98 25.82
C ARG A 577 -22.42 -2.14 24.46
N ASP A 578 -23.21 -2.51 23.44
CA ASP A 578 -22.73 -2.68 22.07
C ASP A 578 -22.11 -1.36 21.54
N PHE A 579 -22.75 -0.21 21.80
CA PHE A 579 -22.26 1.11 21.39
C PHE A 579 -20.98 1.54 22.13
N ILE A 580 -20.83 1.20 23.41
CA ILE A 580 -19.67 1.59 24.21
C ILE A 580 -18.47 0.68 23.91
N LEU A 581 -18.67 -0.63 23.92
CA LEU A 581 -17.62 -1.63 23.89
C LEU A 581 -17.18 -1.99 22.47
N GLU A 582 -18.06 -1.82 21.47
CA GLU A 582 -17.78 -2.24 20.09
C GLU A 582 -17.77 -1.01 19.15
N PRO A 583 -16.58 -0.51 18.77
CA PRO A 583 -16.45 0.63 17.86
C PRO A 583 -17.20 0.47 16.53
N ASN A 584 -17.21 -0.74 15.97
CA ASN A 584 -17.84 -1.05 14.68
C ASN A 584 -19.38 -1.01 14.76
N CYS A 585 -19.96 -1.27 15.94
CA CYS A 585 -21.41 -1.24 16.12
C CYS A 585 -21.99 0.18 16.17
N ARG A 586 -21.19 1.20 16.51
CA ARG A 586 -21.64 2.59 16.66
C ARG A 586 -22.25 3.14 15.38
N VAL A 587 -21.56 2.95 14.25
CA VAL A 587 -22.00 3.44 12.94
C VAL A 587 -23.27 2.69 12.50
N ARG A 588 -23.28 1.36 12.62
CA ARG A 588 -24.45 0.52 12.29
C ARG A 588 -25.70 0.90 13.07
N ILE A 589 -25.57 1.06 14.39
CA ILE A 589 -26.69 1.44 15.28
C ILE A 589 -27.31 2.78 14.83
N ILE A 590 -26.48 3.75 14.47
CA ILE A 590 -26.95 5.09 14.04
C ILE A 590 -27.51 5.07 12.61
N ASN A 591 -26.91 4.33 11.67
CA ASN A 591 -27.42 4.20 10.31
C ASN A 591 -28.80 3.53 10.28
N ASN A 592 -28.99 2.45 11.06
CA ASN A 592 -30.28 1.78 11.19
C ASN A 592 -31.36 2.72 11.78
N TYR A 593 -30.99 3.60 12.70
CA TYR A 593 -31.89 4.62 13.23
C TYR A 593 -32.26 5.68 12.19
N LEU A 594 -31.31 6.12 11.38
CA LEU A 594 -31.50 7.14 10.35
C LEU A 594 -32.22 6.59 9.09
N GLY A 595 -32.52 5.30 9.04
CA GLY A 595 -33.19 4.67 7.89
C GLY A 595 -32.34 4.69 6.63
N ARG A 596 -31.01 4.73 6.78
CA ARG A 596 -30.07 4.57 5.67
C ARG A 596 -29.91 3.07 5.46
N GLU A 597 -30.21 2.56 4.25
CA GLU A 597 -29.87 1.17 3.91
C GLU A 597 -28.39 0.96 4.20
N GLU A 598 -28.05 -0.22 4.75
CA GLU A 598 -26.66 -0.66 4.76
C GLU A 598 -26.19 -0.54 3.31
N ALA A 599 -25.30 0.40 3.02
CA ALA A 599 -24.25 0.05 2.09
C ALA A 599 -23.70 -1.25 2.66
N GLU A 600 -23.89 -2.35 1.94
CA GLU A 600 -23.24 -3.61 2.26
C GLU A 600 -21.79 -3.31 2.67
N ASP A 601 -21.17 -4.16 3.48
CA ASP A 601 -19.71 -4.14 3.69
C ASP A 601 -18.92 -4.42 2.38
N THR A 602 -19.47 -4.03 1.22
CA THR A 602 -18.81 -3.78 -0.05
C THR A 602 -18.40 -2.30 -0.10
N ASP A 603 -17.09 -2.11 0.00
CA ASP A 603 -16.41 -1.13 -0.84
C ASP A 603 -16.75 0.36 -0.76
N VAL A 604 -16.67 0.89 0.46
CA VAL A 604 -16.16 2.27 0.59
C VAL A 604 -14.66 2.33 0.21
N ALA A 605 -13.98 1.18 0.05
CA ALA A 605 -12.64 1.13 -0.52
C ALA A 605 -12.66 1.15 -2.05
N ASP A 606 -13.55 0.41 -2.77
CA ASP A 606 -13.65 0.64 -4.22
C ASP A 606 -14.31 1.98 -4.57
N ASP A 607 -15.24 2.53 -3.80
CA ASP A 607 -15.77 3.90 -4.10
C ASP A 607 -14.78 5.02 -3.69
N LEU A 608 -13.73 4.74 -2.90
CA LEU A 608 -12.64 5.71 -2.66
C LEU A 608 -11.39 5.41 -3.49
N ASN A 609 -11.20 4.19 -4.02
CA ASN A 609 -10.07 3.83 -4.87
C ASN A 609 -10.39 3.84 -6.37
N ASN A 610 -11.64 3.57 -6.77
CA ASN A 610 -12.10 3.76 -8.16
C ASN A 610 -12.61 5.18 -8.43
N GLU A 611 -12.89 5.98 -7.40
CA GLU A 611 -13.33 7.38 -7.54
C GLU A 611 -12.31 8.43 -7.07
N ILE A 612 -11.10 8.03 -6.64
CA ILE A 612 -9.93 8.93 -6.66
C ILE A 612 -9.19 8.76 -7.99
N THR A 613 -9.90 9.03 -9.08
CA THR A 613 -9.34 9.94 -10.07
C THR A 613 -9.72 11.35 -9.61
N ILE A 614 -9.00 11.89 -8.63
CA ILE A 614 -8.95 13.36 -8.57
C ILE A 614 -8.35 13.77 -9.91
N PRO A 615 -9.01 14.62 -10.69
CA PRO A 615 -8.37 15.24 -11.82
C PRO A 615 -7.14 15.97 -11.28
N VAL A 616 -5.95 15.39 -11.44
CA VAL A 616 -4.80 16.23 -11.71
C VAL A 616 -5.23 17.06 -12.91
N PRO A 617 -5.00 18.38 -12.88
CA PRO A 617 -5.12 19.17 -14.08
C PRO A 617 -4.11 18.61 -15.09
N THR A 618 -4.51 17.60 -15.87
CA THR A 618 -4.13 17.58 -17.27
C THR A 618 -4.43 18.98 -17.74
N GLU A 619 -3.42 19.60 -18.34
CA GLU A 619 -3.54 20.80 -19.13
C GLU A 619 -4.68 20.59 -20.13
N THR A 620 -5.93 20.77 -19.69
CA THR A 620 -6.94 21.38 -20.52
C THR A 620 -6.27 22.70 -20.88
N PRO A 621 -6.28 23.11 -22.16
CA PRO A 621 -6.07 24.53 -22.42
C PRO A 621 -7.01 25.23 -21.44
N THR A 622 -6.43 25.98 -20.50
CA THR A 622 -7.20 26.65 -19.45
C THR A 622 -8.28 27.36 -20.23
N ALA A 623 -9.54 26.97 -20.07
CA ALA A 623 -10.63 27.68 -20.71
C ALA A 623 -10.48 29.09 -20.16
N SER A 624 -9.87 29.97 -20.97
CA SER A 624 -9.48 31.28 -20.51
C SER A 624 -10.77 31.97 -20.16
N PHE A 625 -10.82 32.61 -19.01
CA PHE A 625 -11.98 33.39 -18.58
C PHE A 625 -12.47 34.25 -19.75
N ASP A 626 -13.58 33.84 -20.36
CA ASP A 626 -14.15 34.49 -21.53
C ASP A 626 -15.25 35.42 -21.05
N MET A 627 -14.85 36.67 -20.84
CA MET A 627 -15.71 37.71 -20.28
C MET A 627 -16.96 37.93 -21.15
N ASP A 628 -16.83 37.83 -22.48
CA ASP A 628 -17.93 38.11 -23.42
C ASP A 628 -18.95 36.96 -23.41
N LEU A 629 -18.47 35.72 -23.40
CA LEU A 629 -19.34 34.53 -23.34
C LEU A 629 -20.08 34.43 -22.00
N ILE A 630 -19.38 34.66 -20.88
CA ILE A 630 -19.99 34.66 -19.54
C ILE A 630 -21.02 35.80 -19.43
N ALA A 631 -20.70 37.00 -19.95
CA ALA A 631 -21.63 38.12 -19.95
C ALA A 631 -22.91 37.82 -20.74
N ALA A 632 -22.81 37.15 -21.89
CA ALA A 632 -23.99 36.73 -22.66
C ALA A 632 -24.89 35.79 -21.85
N LYS A 633 -24.32 34.78 -21.20
CA LYS A 633 -25.07 33.82 -20.37
C LYS A 633 -25.67 34.45 -19.11
N MET A 634 -24.97 35.37 -18.46
CA MET A 634 -25.51 36.12 -17.33
C MET A 634 -26.64 37.06 -17.77
N THR A 635 -26.56 37.63 -18.97
CA THR A 635 -27.65 38.44 -19.55
C THR A 635 -28.91 37.61 -19.75
N ASP A 636 -28.79 36.37 -20.22
CA ASP A 636 -29.92 35.45 -20.33
C ASP A 636 -30.57 35.17 -18.96
N VAL A 637 -29.75 34.90 -17.93
CA VAL A 637 -30.22 34.69 -16.55
C VAL A 637 -30.92 35.93 -16.01
N PHE A 638 -30.35 37.12 -16.17
CA PHE A 638 -30.93 38.38 -15.70
C PHE A 638 -32.21 38.74 -16.45
N SER A 639 -32.27 38.49 -17.76
CA SER A 639 -33.48 38.70 -18.55
C SER A 639 -34.64 37.79 -18.10
N THR A 640 -34.34 36.62 -17.57
CA THR A 640 -35.34 35.67 -17.08
C THR A 640 -35.76 35.98 -15.63
N THR A 641 -34.79 36.23 -14.75
CA THR A 641 -35.01 36.34 -13.30
C THR A 641 -35.21 37.77 -12.79
N LEU A 642 -34.68 38.78 -13.48
CA LEU A 642 -34.71 40.19 -13.06
C LEU A 642 -35.53 41.09 -13.99
N SER A 643 -36.24 40.55 -14.98
CA SER A 643 -37.06 41.34 -15.93
C SER A 643 -38.09 42.25 -15.27
N GLN A 644 -38.72 41.79 -14.18
CA GLN A 644 -39.75 42.55 -13.46
C GLN A 644 -39.19 43.72 -12.63
N VAL A 645 -37.88 43.72 -12.36
CA VAL A 645 -37.17 44.77 -11.63
C VAL A 645 -36.25 45.60 -12.53
N LYS A 646 -36.32 45.41 -13.86
CA LYS A 646 -35.52 46.14 -14.87
C LYS A 646 -35.66 47.67 -14.79
N GLY A 647 -36.78 48.18 -14.28
CA GLY A 647 -36.97 49.63 -14.06
C GLY A 647 -36.31 50.19 -12.78
N GLN A 648 -35.76 49.33 -11.93
CA GLN A 648 -35.15 49.67 -10.64
C GLN A 648 -33.63 49.42 -10.61
N ILE A 649 -33.11 48.74 -11.62
CA ILE A 649 -31.68 48.39 -11.78
C ILE A 649 -31.18 49.06 -13.06
N ARG A 650 -29.88 49.37 -13.11
CA ARG A 650 -29.17 49.82 -14.32
C ARG A 650 -29.18 48.74 -15.42
N ASP A 651 -28.70 49.11 -16.61
CA ASP A 651 -28.67 48.18 -17.74
C ASP A 651 -27.87 46.91 -17.40
N PHE A 652 -28.33 45.74 -17.87
CA PHE A 652 -27.70 44.47 -17.49
C PHE A 652 -26.23 44.38 -17.92
N ASP A 653 -25.84 45.02 -19.01
CA ASP A 653 -24.45 45.10 -19.44
C ASP A 653 -23.59 45.90 -18.44
N GLU A 654 -24.12 47.01 -17.91
CA GLU A 654 -23.47 47.80 -16.86
C GLU A 654 -23.34 47.02 -15.54
N VAL A 655 -24.37 46.24 -15.20
CA VAL A 655 -24.38 45.37 -14.00
C VAL A 655 -23.33 44.27 -14.09
N ILE A 656 -23.23 43.59 -15.23
CA ILE A 656 -22.25 42.51 -15.43
C ILE A 656 -20.82 43.07 -15.39
N LYS A 657 -20.59 44.20 -16.05
CA LYS A 657 -19.30 44.91 -15.97
C LYS A 657 -18.97 45.32 -14.53
N GLY A 658 -19.97 45.79 -13.77
CA GLY A 658 -19.83 46.09 -12.35
C GLY A 658 -19.41 44.88 -11.52
N ILE A 659 -19.99 43.70 -11.76
CA ILE A 659 -19.61 42.46 -11.05
C ILE A 659 -18.15 42.12 -11.31
N PHE A 660 -17.73 42.17 -12.59
CA PHE A 660 -16.34 41.90 -12.96
C PHE A 660 -15.36 42.94 -12.41
N PHE A 661 -15.76 44.20 -12.35
CA PHE A 661 -14.97 45.24 -11.70
C PHE A 661 -14.79 44.96 -10.20
N ILE A 662 -15.87 44.65 -9.48
CA ILE A 662 -15.82 44.40 -8.02
C ILE A 662 -14.91 43.22 -7.70
N ILE A 663 -14.97 42.13 -8.48
CA ILE A 663 -14.12 40.97 -8.20
C ILE A 663 -12.64 41.24 -8.51
N ASP A 664 -12.33 42.10 -9.48
CA ASP A 664 -10.95 42.43 -9.90
C ASP A 664 -10.31 43.57 -9.14
N GLN A 665 -11.10 44.46 -8.55
CA GLN A 665 -10.57 45.59 -7.80
C GLN A 665 -9.96 45.15 -6.46
N ALA A 666 -8.81 45.72 -6.09
CA ALA A 666 -8.19 45.48 -4.79
C ALA A 666 -9.02 46.10 -3.65
N SER A 667 -9.09 45.39 -2.52
CA SER A 667 -9.88 45.73 -1.34
C SER A 667 -9.07 45.50 -0.06
N THR A 668 -9.30 44.38 0.64
CA THR A 668 -8.53 43.95 1.81
C THR A 668 -7.89 42.58 1.55
N PRO A 669 -6.73 42.26 2.17
CA PRO A 669 -6.03 41.00 1.93
C PRO A 669 -6.86 39.73 2.19
N THR A 670 -7.89 39.83 3.04
CA THR A 670 -8.82 38.73 3.37
C THR A 670 -9.93 38.55 2.34
N LEU A 671 -10.23 39.56 1.51
CA LEU A 671 -11.30 39.57 0.51
C LEU A 671 -10.80 39.54 -0.94
N ASP A 672 -9.54 39.88 -1.20
CA ASP A 672 -8.99 39.93 -2.55
C ASP A 672 -8.94 38.57 -3.25
N GLY A 673 -8.86 37.47 -2.50
CA GLY A 673 -8.94 36.11 -3.03
C GLY A 673 -10.33 35.69 -3.53
N VAL A 674 -11.40 36.42 -3.18
CA VAL A 674 -12.80 36.07 -3.50
C VAL A 674 -13.04 36.04 -5.01
N GLY A 675 -12.40 36.93 -5.77
CA GLY A 675 -12.60 37.04 -7.21
C GLY A 675 -12.15 35.80 -7.98
N ILE A 676 -11.08 35.13 -7.52
CA ILE A 676 -10.57 33.89 -8.15
C ILE A 676 -11.63 32.78 -8.10
N TYR A 677 -12.31 32.64 -6.96
CA TYR A 677 -13.33 31.62 -6.76
C TYR A 677 -14.61 31.90 -7.57
N ILE A 678 -15.05 33.15 -7.64
CA ILE A 678 -16.22 33.54 -8.43
C ILE A 678 -15.94 33.38 -9.93
N LYS A 679 -14.74 33.79 -10.41
CA LYS A 679 -14.33 33.60 -11.81
C LYS A 679 -14.27 32.13 -12.18
N LYS A 680 -13.73 31.28 -11.30
CA LYS A 680 -13.69 29.83 -11.50
C LYS A 680 -15.11 29.25 -11.62
N ALA A 681 -16.00 29.56 -10.68
CA ALA A 681 -17.39 29.10 -10.72
C ALA A 681 -18.12 29.52 -12.00
N LEU A 682 -17.99 30.78 -12.44
CA LEU A 682 -18.64 31.27 -13.66
C LEU A 682 -18.03 30.66 -14.94
N THR A 683 -16.72 30.40 -14.95
CA THR A 683 -16.04 29.72 -16.08
C THR A 683 -16.55 28.29 -16.20
N ASP A 684 -16.60 27.58 -15.08
CA ASP A 684 -17.04 26.19 -15.03
C ASP A 684 -18.52 26.08 -15.42
N LEU A 685 -19.37 27.05 -15.07
CA LEU A 685 -20.79 27.07 -15.43
C LEU A 685 -21.09 27.45 -16.89
N TYR A 686 -20.35 28.39 -17.48
CA TYR A 686 -20.80 29.07 -18.71
C TYR A 686 -19.84 28.99 -19.90
N VAL A 687 -18.56 28.66 -19.69
CA VAL A 687 -17.56 28.55 -20.78
C VAL A 687 -17.41 27.10 -21.25
N LYS A 688 -17.72 26.13 -20.39
CA LYS A 688 -17.74 24.70 -20.69
C LYS A 688 -19.17 24.17 -20.65
N THR A 689 -19.37 22.91 -21.04
CA THR A 689 -20.61 22.17 -20.78
C THR A 689 -20.47 21.50 -19.41
N PRO A 690 -21.01 22.06 -18.32
CA PRO A 690 -20.77 21.52 -16.98
C PRO A 690 -21.55 20.24 -16.74
N SER A 691 -20.89 19.25 -16.14
CA SER A 691 -21.56 18.09 -15.53
C SER A 691 -22.42 18.52 -14.33
N ILE A 692 -23.39 17.68 -13.94
CA ILE A 692 -24.23 17.95 -12.76
C ILE A 692 -23.38 18.13 -11.48
N VAL A 693 -22.26 17.42 -11.36
CA VAL A 693 -21.32 17.55 -10.22
C VAL A 693 -20.62 18.91 -10.25
N GLU A 694 -20.12 19.35 -11.40
CA GLU A 694 -19.51 20.67 -11.57
C GLU A 694 -20.52 21.80 -11.31
N LYS A 695 -21.79 21.63 -11.70
CA LYS A 695 -22.88 22.56 -11.35
C LYS A 695 -23.07 22.68 -9.84
N HIS A 696 -23.06 21.58 -9.09
CA HIS A 696 -23.14 21.58 -7.62
C HIS A 696 -21.93 22.29 -6.99
N VAL A 697 -20.72 21.98 -7.46
CA VAL A 697 -19.49 22.61 -6.97
C VAL A 697 -19.50 24.13 -7.22
N ALA A 698 -19.86 24.55 -8.43
CA ALA A 698 -19.94 25.97 -8.78
C ALA A 698 -21.05 26.69 -8.00
N PHE A 699 -22.22 26.08 -7.83
CA PHE A 699 -23.30 26.60 -6.99
C PHE A 699 -22.84 26.83 -5.54
N ASN A 700 -22.21 25.83 -4.93
CA ASN A 700 -21.71 25.92 -3.55
C ASN A 700 -20.65 27.01 -3.41
N LEU A 701 -19.77 27.14 -4.40
CA LEU A 701 -18.76 28.19 -4.42
C LEU A 701 -19.40 29.59 -4.52
N LEU A 702 -20.43 29.76 -5.35
CA LEU A 702 -21.15 31.04 -5.45
C LEU A 702 -21.89 31.40 -4.17
N VAL A 703 -22.55 30.44 -3.51
CA VAL A 703 -23.29 30.66 -2.25
C VAL A 703 -22.34 31.01 -1.11
N THR A 704 -21.26 30.25 -0.92
CA THR A 704 -20.30 30.47 0.18
C THR A 704 -19.53 31.78 0.03
N LYS A 705 -19.27 32.22 -1.21
CA LYS A 705 -18.55 33.47 -1.49
C LYS A 705 -19.43 34.72 -1.55
N PHE A 706 -20.76 34.58 -1.55
CA PHE A 706 -21.67 35.72 -1.68
C PHE A 706 -21.58 36.70 -0.49
N GLU A 707 -21.42 36.20 0.75
CA GLU A 707 -21.19 37.07 1.91
C GLU A 707 -19.90 37.90 1.77
N ALA A 708 -18.82 37.24 1.34
CA ALA A 708 -17.52 37.89 1.16
C ALA A 708 -17.55 38.91 0.00
N TYR A 709 -18.30 38.60 -1.06
CA TYR A 709 -18.59 39.53 -2.15
C TYR A 709 -19.31 40.78 -1.67
N LEU A 710 -20.34 40.65 -0.83
CA LEU A 710 -21.07 41.80 -0.25
C LEU A 710 -20.18 42.63 0.67
N LYS A 711 -19.28 42.02 1.45
CA LYS A 711 -18.29 42.74 2.26
C LYS A 711 -17.33 43.54 1.37
N LYS A 712 -16.90 42.94 0.25
CA LYS A 712 -16.03 43.58 -0.74
C LYS A 712 -16.73 44.76 -1.41
N LEU A 713 -17.98 44.59 -1.84
CA LEU A 713 -18.82 45.65 -2.41
C LEU A 713 -18.96 46.82 -1.42
N TYR A 714 -19.28 46.56 -0.16
CA TYR A 714 -19.41 47.58 0.87
C TYR A 714 -18.09 48.34 1.11
N PHE A 715 -16.96 47.62 1.13
CA PHE A 715 -15.65 48.23 1.26
C PHE A 715 -15.34 49.18 0.09
N LEU A 716 -15.66 48.78 -1.14
CA LEU A 716 -15.46 49.63 -2.32
C LEU A 716 -16.36 50.87 -2.32
N GLU A 717 -17.56 50.80 -1.73
CA GLU A 717 -18.47 51.94 -1.61
C GLU A 717 -18.10 52.93 -0.50
N LYS A 718 -17.59 52.45 0.63
CA LYS A 718 -17.45 53.24 1.87
C LYS A 718 -16.01 53.36 2.38
N GLU A 719 -15.05 52.69 1.74
CA GLU A 719 -13.64 52.53 2.16
C GLU A 719 -13.47 52.02 3.61
N LYS A 720 -14.42 51.20 4.08
CA LYS A 720 -14.46 50.66 5.44
C LYS A 720 -14.98 49.23 5.44
N GLU A 721 -14.46 48.42 6.35
CA GLU A 721 -15.00 47.07 6.59
C GLU A 721 -16.36 47.15 7.29
N VAL A 722 -17.20 46.14 7.05
CA VAL A 722 -18.49 46.00 7.73
C VAL A 722 -18.23 45.76 9.22
N ALA A 723 -18.80 46.60 10.08
CA ALA A 723 -18.64 46.47 11.53
C ALA A 723 -19.71 45.54 12.15
N PRO A 724 -19.36 44.77 13.19
CA PRO A 724 -20.32 43.95 13.94
C PRO A 724 -21.28 44.83 14.75
N TYR A 725 -22.47 44.32 15.06
CA TYR A 725 -23.48 45.04 15.87
C TYR A 725 -22.99 45.37 17.30
N LYS A 726 -22.05 44.59 17.84
CA LYS A 726 -21.35 44.88 19.10
C LYS A 726 -19.84 44.86 18.91
N GLU A 727 -19.18 45.82 19.52
CA GLU A 727 -17.72 45.96 19.49
C GLU A 727 -17.05 44.76 20.19
N GLY A 728 -16.28 43.96 19.43
CA GLY A 728 -15.59 42.75 19.91
C GLY A 728 -16.23 41.40 19.53
N GLU A 729 -17.36 41.38 18.81
CA GLU A 729 -17.96 40.16 18.22
C GLU A 729 -17.59 40.03 16.73
N ASP A 730 -17.68 38.82 16.16
CA ASP A 730 -17.47 38.59 14.72
C ASP A 730 -18.63 39.15 13.88
N VAL A 731 -18.33 39.62 12.67
CA VAL A 731 -19.33 40.16 11.73
C VAL A 731 -20.28 39.05 11.29
N THR A 732 -21.57 39.21 11.56
CA THR A 732 -22.59 38.24 11.18
C THR A 732 -23.21 38.57 9.82
N TRP A 733 -23.83 37.57 9.17
CA TRP A 733 -24.62 37.77 7.97
C TRP A 733 -25.69 38.86 8.09
N LYS A 734 -26.30 39.00 9.27
CA LYS A 734 -27.29 40.05 9.51
C LYS A 734 -26.63 41.44 9.41
N ASP A 735 -25.41 41.58 9.91
CA ASP A 735 -24.64 42.83 9.85
C ASP A 735 -24.29 43.17 8.40
N VAL A 736 -23.91 42.17 7.60
CA VAL A 736 -23.64 42.31 6.16
C VAL A 736 -24.89 42.73 5.40
N ILE A 737 -26.04 42.07 5.60
CA ILE A 737 -27.28 42.46 4.92
C ILE A 737 -27.76 43.84 5.36
N HIS A 738 -27.62 44.21 6.64
CA HIS A 738 -27.96 45.53 7.13
C HIS A 738 -27.08 46.63 6.53
N ALA A 739 -25.82 46.32 6.20
CA ALA A 739 -24.89 47.24 5.54
C ALA A 739 -25.32 47.59 4.10
N HIS A 740 -26.21 46.80 3.49
CA HIS A 740 -26.72 46.97 2.12
C HIS A 740 -28.22 47.31 2.13
N PRO A 741 -28.62 48.61 2.10
CA PRO A 741 -30.04 49.02 2.18
C PRO A 741 -30.93 48.40 1.10
N CYS A 742 -30.38 48.15 -0.10
CA CYS A 742 -31.07 47.51 -1.21
C CYS A 742 -31.52 46.07 -0.89
N LEU A 743 -30.80 45.34 -0.03
CA LEU A 743 -31.12 44.00 0.43
C LEU A 743 -31.94 44.02 1.73
N TRP A 744 -31.61 44.91 2.68
CA TRP A 744 -32.32 45.02 3.96
C TRP A 744 -33.79 45.43 3.78
N ASN A 745 -34.07 46.37 2.87
CA ASN A 745 -35.41 46.92 2.67
C ASN A 745 -36.36 45.96 1.94
N LEU A 746 -35.86 44.88 1.33
CA LEU A 746 -36.69 43.86 0.67
C LEU A 746 -37.72 43.23 1.63
N LYS A 747 -37.34 43.06 2.91
CA LYS A 747 -38.22 42.53 3.96
C LYS A 747 -39.49 43.36 4.18
N TYR A 748 -39.45 44.65 3.87
CA TYR A 748 -40.52 45.60 4.18
C TYR A 748 -41.31 46.05 2.94
N SER A 749 -40.95 45.55 1.75
CA SER A 749 -41.61 45.96 0.51
C SER A 749 -42.99 45.31 0.34
N SER A 750 -43.95 46.06 -0.20
CA SER A 750 -45.26 45.54 -0.62
C SER A 750 -45.33 45.22 -2.13
N ASN A 751 -44.23 45.40 -2.87
CA ASN A 751 -44.15 45.12 -4.31
C ASN A 751 -43.85 43.63 -4.55
N GLU A 752 -44.66 42.97 -5.38
CA GLU A 752 -44.56 41.56 -5.72
C GLU A 752 -43.17 41.17 -6.26
N SER A 753 -42.57 42.02 -7.09
CA SER A 753 -41.22 41.82 -7.64
C SER A 753 -40.11 41.90 -6.59
N GLN A 754 -40.27 42.74 -5.57
CA GLN A 754 -39.31 42.87 -4.47
C GLN A 754 -39.51 41.78 -3.40
N GLN A 755 -40.73 41.26 -3.26
CA GLN A 755 -41.01 40.08 -2.44
C GLN A 755 -40.40 38.81 -3.03
N MET A 756 -40.36 38.67 -4.37
CA MET A 756 -39.64 37.58 -5.03
C MET A 756 -38.13 37.62 -4.69
N LEU A 757 -37.49 38.79 -4.76
CA LEU A 757 -36.09 38.97 -4.37
C LEU A 757 -35.84 38.73 -2.88
N PHE A 758 -36.81 39.06 -2.02
CA PHE A 758 -36.74 38.72 -0.60
C PHE A 758 -36.73 37.21 -0.38
N ASN A 759 -37.55 36.46 -1.12
CA ASN A 759 -37.55 35.00 -1.06
C ASN A 759 -36.23 34.41 -1.56
N TYR A 760 -35.65 34.95 -2.63
CA TYR A 760 -34.31 34.56 -3.10
C TYR A 760 -33.23 34.81 -2.03
N LEU A 761 -33.26 35.97 -1.37
CA LEU A 761 -32.32 36.26 -0.29
C LEU A 761 -32.48 35.30 0.91
N MET A 762 -33.70 34.87 1.22
CA MET A 762 -33.96 33.87 2.25
C MET A 762 -33.43 32.48 1.86
N LEU A 763 -33.62 32.06 0.60
CA LEU A 763 -33.06 30.82 0.08
C LEU A 763 -31.52 30.81 0.18
N VAL A 764 -30.88 31.90 -0.24
CA VAL A 764 -29.41 32.03 -0.14
C VAL A 764 -28.93 31.98 1.32
N LYS A 765 -29.67 32.61 2.24
CA LYS A 765 -29.38 32.54 3.67
C LYS A 765 -29.50 31.11 4.20
N ASP A 766 -30.51 30.37 3.79
CA ASP A 766 -30.74 29.00 4.24
C ASP A 766 -29.68 28.05 3.67
N TRP A 767 -29.33 28.18 2.38
CA TRP A 767 -28.23 27.45 1.75
C TRP A 767 -26.88 27.73 2.41
N ARG A 768 -26.64 28.96 2.89
CA ARG A 768 -25.40 29.32 3.61
C ARG A 768 -25.32 28.70 5.00
N ASN A 769 -26.43 28.61 5.73
CA ASN A 769 -26.44 28.20 7.14
C ASN A 769 -26.55 26.69 7.36
N ALA A 770 -27.08 25.94 6.39
CA ALA A 770 -27.47 24.57 6.63
C ALA A 770 -26.31 23.56 6.69
N GLU A 771 -25.09 23.92 6.25
CA GLU A 771 -23.98 22.98 5.91
C GLU A 771 -24.41 21.78 5.03
N SER A 772 -25.67 21.77 4.61
CA SER A 772 -26.38 20.78 3.85
C SER A 772 -26.76 21.49 2.58
N HIS A 773 -25.88 21.35 1.60
CA HIS A 773 -26.13 21.80 0.24
C HIS A 773 -27.41 21.15 -0.30
N ILE A 774 -27.88 21.66 -1.43
CA ILE A 774 -28.85 20.92 -2.25
C ILE A 774 -28.34 19.47 -2.35
N SER A 775 -29.19 18.50 -1.99
CA SER A 775 -28.83 17.10 -1.84
C SER A 775 -28.04 16.61 -3.07
N PRO A 776 -27.04 15.72 -2.94
CA PRO A 776 -26.42 15.04 -4.10
C PRO A 776 -27.44 14.33 -5.00
N THR A 777 -28.66 14.12 -4.49
CA THR A 777 -29.81 13.53 -5.20
C THR A 777 -30.74 14.56 -5.85
N ALA A 778 -30.41 15.85 -5.81
CA ALA A 778 -31.23 16.89 -6.44
C ALA A 778 -31.12 16.81 -7.96
N SER A 779 -32.26 17.04 -8.61
CA SER A 779 -32.32 17.03 -10.06
C SER A 779 -31.52 18.20 -10.64
N GLU A 780 -30.98 18.01 -11.84
CA GLU A 780 -30.26 19.05 -12.57
C GLU A 780 -31.07 20.35 -12.70
N ALA A 781 -32.40 20.23 -12.87
CA ALA A 781 -33.32 21.35 -12.94
C ALA A 781 -33.43 22.14 -11.62
N GLU A 782 -33.35 21.47 -10.46
CA GLU A 782 -33.36 22.14 -9.15
C GLU A 782 -32.06 22.89 -8.91
N VAL A 783 -30.93 22.32 -9.32
CA VAL A 783 -29.60 22.94 -9.24
C VAL A 783 -29.50 24.13 -10.19
N ASP A 784 -29.97 24.00 -11.43
CA ASP A 784 -30.01 25.08 -12.42
C ASP A 784 -30.88 26.24 -11.93
N ALA A 785 -32.04 25.96 -11.33
CA ALA A 785 -32.88 26.99 -10.71
C ALA A 785 -32.17 27.70 -9.54
N ALA A 786 -31.45 26.94 -8.70
CA ALA A 786 -30.70 27.50 -7.59
C ALA A 786 -29.50 28.36 -8.04
N ILE A 787 -28.80 27.95 -9.10
CA ILE A 787 -27.74 28.73 -9.77
C ILE A 787 -28.31 30.05 -10.30
N GLN A 788 -29.47 30.02 -10.97
CA GLN A 788 -30.12 31.24 -11.45
C GLN A 788 -30.46 32.20 -10.29
N VAL A 789 -30.95 31.67 -9.16
CA VAL A 789 -31.27 32.47 -7.97
C VAL A 789 -30.03 33.14 -7.39
N ILE A 790 -28.93 32.41 -7.17
CA ILE A 790 -27.72 33.00 -6.58
C ILE A 790 -27.09 34.02 -7.54
N VAL A 791 -27.00 33.72 -8.84
CA VAL A 791 -26.47 34.65 -9.86
C VAL A 791 -27.32 35.92 -9.95
N ALA A 792 -28.65 35.81 -9.88
CA ALA A 792 -29.55 36.96 -9.83
C ALA A 792 -29.32 37.85 -8.59
N MET A 793 -28.98 37.27 -7.44
CA MET A 793 -28.66 38.03 -6.23
C MET A 793 -27.33 38.79 -6.33
N TYR A 794 -26.31 38.23 -7.00
CA TYR A 794 -25.09 38.97 -7.37
C TYR A 794 -25.42 40.15 -8.30
N GLY A 795 -26.28 39.93 -9.29
CA GLY A 795 -26.77 40.96 -10.21
C GLY A 795 -27.52 42.09 -9.50
N TYR A 796 -28.50 41.76 -8.66
CA TYR A 796 -29.33 42.73 -7.96
C TYR A 796 -28.53 43.58 -6.97
N ALA A 797 -27.66 42.96 -6.15
CA ALA A 797 -26.83 43.68 -5.18
C ALA A 797 -25.89 44.67 -5.90
N THR A 798 -25.23 44.21 -6.97
CA THR A 798 -24.32 45.04 -7.75
C THR A 798 -25.05 46.17 -8.46
N GLY A 799 -26.14 45.87 -9.14
CA GLY A 799 -26.88 46.85 -9.93
C GLY A 799 -27.56 47.94 -9.12
N ALA A 800 -27.92 47.67 -7.87
CA ALA A 800 -28.40 48.67 -6.92
C ALA A 800 -27.27 49.60 -6.42
N SER A 801 -26.02 49.15 -6.49
CA SER A 801 -24.83 49.82 -5.95
C SER A 801 -24.00 50.59 -6.98
N ILE A 802 -24.27 50.45 -8.29
CA ILE A 802 -23.48 51.09 -9.37
C ILE A 802 -23.37 52.61 -9.19
N THR A 803 -24.46 53.29 -8.82
CA THR A 803 -24.44 54.76 -8.65
C THR A 803 -23.51 55.19 -7.50
N GLU A 804 -23.34 54.34 -6.49
CA GLU A 804 -22.43 54.61 -5.37
C GLU A 804 -20.98 54.28 -5.75
N LEU A 805 -20.75 53.24 -6.54
CA LEU A 805 -19.44 52.91 -7.11
C LEU A 805 -18.92 54.00 -8.05
N GLU A 806 -19.79 54.61 -8.88
CA GLU A 806 -19.46 55.73 -9.76
C GLU A 806 -18.96 56.96 -8.97
N GLN A 807 -19.54 57.21 -7.79
CA GLN A 807 -19.16 58.35 -6.93
C GLN A 807 -17.78 58.17 -6.27
N VAL A 808 -17.28 56.92 -6.18
CA VAL A 808 -15.97 56.57 -5.60
C VAL A 808 -14.89 56.37 -6.69
N GLY A 809 -15.22 56.60 -7.97
CA GLY A 809 -14.26 56.63 -9.07
C GLY A 809 -14.38 55.49 -10.10
N TYR A 810 -15.49 54.75 -10.12
CA TYR A 810 -15.81 53.79 -11.19
C TYR A 810 -16.28 54.53 -12.45
N ASP A 811 -15.42 54.62 -13.47
CA ASP A 811 -15.69 55.33 -14.74
C ASP A 811 -16.12 54.31 -15.84
N VAL A 812 -17.44 54.17 -16.06
CA VAL A 812 -18.05 53.19 -16.98
C VAL A 812 -17.64 53.43 -18.45
N GLU A 813 -17.17 54.63 -18.81
CA GLU A 813 -16.83 55.02 -20.19
C GLU A 813 -15.36 54.79 -20.59
N LYS A 814 -14.49 54.30 -19.70
CA LYS A 814 -13.03 54.20 -19.97
C LYS A 814 -12.46 52.82 -20.30
N THR A 815 -13.30 51.87 -20.67
CA THR A 815 -12.82 50.57 -21.17
C THR A 815 -13.24 50.37 -22.61
N GLN A 816 -12.65 51.14 -23.55
CA GLN A 816 -12.64 50.69 -24.94
C GLN A 816 -11.48 51.23 -25.80
N MET A 817 -10.77 50.25 -26.37
CA MET A 817 -10.13 50.20 -27.70
C MET A 817 -8.62 50.41 -27.85
N VAL A 818 -7.98 49.37 -28.41
CA VAL A 818 -7.18 49.54 -29.63
C VAL A 818 -7.79 48.67 -30.73
N GLN A 819 -8.16 49.34 -31.82
CA GLN A 819 -8.89 48.86 -33.00
C GLN A 819 -7.98 48.24 -34.07
N ALA A 820 -8.57 47.47 -34.99
CA ALA A 820 -8.56 47.81 -36.42
C ALA A 820 -9.72 47.14 -37.20
N THR A 821 -10.37 47.91 -38.07
CA THR A 821 -11.40 47.59 -39.09
C THR A 821 -11.27 48.67 -40.21
N PRO A 822 -11.97 48.67 -41.38
CA PRO A 822 -12.50 47.63 -42.30
C PRO A 822 -12.45 47.99 -43.85
N VAL A 823 -13.15 47.20 -44.70
CA VAL A 823 -13.76 47.37 -46.07
C VAL A 823 -12.90 47.20 -47.36
N GLN A 824 -13.30 46.66 -48.54
CA GLN A 824 -14.60 46.27 -49.18
C GLN A 824 -14.43 45.50 -50.54
N TYR A 825 -15.50 44.80 -51.00
CA TYR A 825 -16.04 44.57 -52.38
C TYR A 825 -16.19 43.12 -52.94
N ASP A 826 -17.45 42.84 -53.37
CA ASP A 826 -17.97 41.72 -54.17
C ASP A 826 -17.54 41.73 -55.65
N LEU A 827 -17.35 40.54 -56.25
CA LEU A 827 -17.95 40.03 -57.52
C LEU A 827 -17.15 38.83 -58.10
N HIS A 828 -17.79 37.64 -58.14
CA HIS A 828 -17.77 36.48 -59.09
C HIS A 828 -16.47 36.06 -59.85
N PRO A 829 -16.23 34.76 -60.16
CA PRO A 829 -17.22 33.79 -60.71
C PRO A 829 -17.09 32.30 -60.31
N GLU A 830 -18.13 31.51 -60.61
CA GLU A 830 -18.08 30.05 -60.88
C GLU A 830 -17.43 29.82 -62.26
N PRO A 831 -16.64 28.74 -62.53
CA PRO A 831 -17.24 27.42 -62.80
C PRO A 831 -16.41 26.12 -62.48
N VAL A 832 -17.12 25.08 -62.03
CA VAL A 832 -17.26 23.71 -62.64
C VAL A 832 -16.01 22.82 -62.90
N GLU A 833 -15.86 21.74 -62.09
CA GLU A 833 -15.90 20.29 -62.45
C GLU A 833 -14.79 19.26 -62.08
N TYR A 834 -15.30 18.23 -61.39
CA TYR A 834 -15.01 16.77 -61.35
C TYR A 834 -13.67 16.19 -60.87
N ALA A 835 -13.71 15.53 -59.71
CA ALA A 835 -13.87 14.06 -59.66
C ALA A 835 -14.33 13.58 -58.26
N MET A 836 -15.29 12.65 -58.25
CA MET A 836 -16.07 12.19 -57.09
C MET A 836 -15.26 11.42 -56.04
N VAL A 837 -15.46 11.72 -54.75
CA VAL A 837 -15.39 10.74 -53.64
C VAL A 837 -16.37 11.14 -52.53
N ALA A 838 -17.33 10.23 -52.26
CA ALA A 838 -18.29 10.12 -51.14
C ALA A 838 -19.01 11.39 -50.62
N GLU A 839 -20.25 11.61 -51.07
CA GLU A 839 -21.18 12.54 -50.41
C GLU A 839 -21.50 12.07 -48.98
N SER A 840 -21.24 12.92 -47.99
CA SER A 840 -21.51 12.69 -46.57
C SER A 840 -22.98 12.37 -46.31
N VAL A 841 -23.22 11.37 -45.46
CA VAL A 841 -24.56 10.90 -45.07
C VAL A 841 -25.16 11.80 -43.98
N HIS A 842 -24.37 12.76 -43.46
CA HIS A 842 -24.70 13.60 -42.31
C HIS A 842 -25.95 14.48 -42.52
N ASP A 843 -26.25 14.84 -43.77
CA ASP A 843 -27.41 15.67 -44.13
C ASP A 843 -28.74 14.89 -44.22
N LEU A 844 -28.72 13.56 -44.02
CA LEU A 844 -29.93 12.75 -44.02
C LEU A 844 -30.59 12.72 -42.64
N PRO A 845 -31.94 12.73 -42.56
CA PRO A 845 -32.66 12.57 -41.30
C PRO A 845 -32.20 11.34 -40.52
N GLU A 846 -32.13 11.42 -39.20
CA GLU A 846 -31.57 10.38 -38.32
C GLU A 846 -32.17 8.98 -38.55
N GLU A 847 -33.49 8.89 -38.70
CA GLU A 847 -34.21 7.66 -39.03
C GLU A 847 -33.75 7.03 -40.35
N THR A 848 -33.39 7.86 -41.32
CA THR A 848 -32.87 7.41 -42.62
C THR A 848 -31.42 6.93 -42.50
N ARG A 849 -30.59 7.62 -41.71
CA ARG A 849 -29.21 7.18 -41.42
C ARG A 849 -29.20 5.83 -40.71
N LYS A 850 -30.06 5.65 -39.71
CA LYS A 850 -30.23 4.38 -38.97
C LYS A 850 -30.71 3.25 -39.90
N ASP A 851 -31.69 3.49 -40.77
CA ASP A 851 -32.17 2.47 -41.72
C ASP A 851 -31.10 2.05 -42.74
N ILE A 852 -30.35 3.01 -43.30
CA ILE A 852 -29.25 2.72 -44.23
C ILE A 852 -28.15 1.92 -43.52
N PHE A 853 -27.73 2.35 -42.34
CA PHE A 853 -26.66 1.69 -41.59
C PHE A 853 -27.07 0.28 -41.13
N LYS A 854 -28.32 0.11 -40.66
CA LYS A 854 -28.90 -1.20 -40.32
C LYS A 854 -28.92 -2.16 -41.51
N LYS A 855 -29.29 -1.70 -42.71
CA LYS A 855 -29.29 -2.53 -43.93
C LYS A 855 -27.86 -2.92 -44.34
N SER A 856 -26.91 -2.03 -44.18
CA SER A 856 -25.50 -2.28 -44.48
C SER A 856 -24.88 -3.30 -43.52
N LEU A 857 -25.13 -3.19 -42.20
CA LEU A 857 -24.67 -4.16 -41.22
C LEU A 857 -25.29 -5.55 -41.44
N ASN A 858 -26.59 -5.63 -41.69
CA ASN A 858 -27.23 -6.91 -42.00
C ASN A 858 -26.69 -7.55 -43.29
N SER A 859 -26.27 -6.74 -44.28
CA SER A 859 -25.64 -7.23 -45.50
C SER A 859 -24.20 -7.73 -45.24
N LEU A 860 -23.46 -7.05 -44.36
CA LEU A 860 -22.13 -7.48 -43.89
C LEU A 860 -22.21 -8.80 -43.10
N PHE A 861 -23.21 -8.96 -42.23
CA PHE A 861 -23.44 -10.18 -41.45
C PHE A 861 -24.02 -11.34 -42.28
N GLY A 862 -24.73 -11.00 -43.36
CA GLY A 862 -25.64 -11.89 -44.09
C GLY A 862 -25.07 -12.56 -45.33
N TYR A 863 -23.76 -12.51 -45.58
CA TYR A 863 -23.16 -13.21 -46.73
C TYR A 863 -23.22 -14.73 -46.54
N LYS A 864 -24.35 -15.33 -46.96
CA LYS A 864 -24.56 -16.79 -47.04
C LYS A 864 -23.75 -17.37 -48.20
N GLY A 865 -22.44 -17.45 -48.00
CA GLY A 865 -21.51 -18.13 -48.90
C GLY A 865 -20.12 -18.16 -48.28
N SER A 866 -19.78 -19.28 -47.62
CA SER A 866 -18.43 -19.70 -47.22
C SER A 866 -17.41 -18.56 -46.92
N LYS A 867 -17.38 -18.13 -45.64
CA LYS A 867 -16.53 -17.09 -44.99
C LYS A 867 -17.15 -15.69 -44.94
N SER A 868 -17.89 -15.41 -43.86
CA SER A 868 -18.24 -14.04 -43.44
C SER A 868 -16.95 -13.22 -43.24
N VAL A 869 -16.90 -12.02 -43.85
CA VAL A 869 -15.77 -11.09 -43.67
C VAL A 869 -15.76 -10.53 -42.25
N PHE A 870 -16.92 -10.44 -41.59
CA PHE A 870 -17.05 -10.06 -40.18
C PHE A 870 -17.05 -11.31 -39.27
N SER A 871 -15.93 -11.61 -38.61
CA SER A 871 -15.76 -12.86 -37.83
C SER A 871 -14.99 -12.71 -36.51
N LYS A 872 -14.40 -11.55 -36.21
CA LYS A 872 -13.56 -11.34 -35.01
C LYS A 872 -13.81 -9.97 -34.39
N GLN A 873 -13.51 -9.83 -33.10
CA GLN A 873 -13.76 -8.60 -32.34
C GLN A 873 -13.12 -7.36 -32.98
N ARG A 874 -11.89 -7.50 -33.47
CA ARG A 874 -11.14 -6.43 -34.16
C ARG A 874 -11.80 -5.90 -35.43
N HIS A 875 -12.76 -6.61 -36.05
CA HIS A 875 -13.45 -6.10 -37.25
C HIS A 875 -14.41 -4.95 -36.91
N TRP A 876 -14.75 -4.76 -35.63
CA TRP A 876 -15.48 -3.57 -35.19
C TRP A 876 -14.70 -2.26 -35.43
N ILE A 877 -13.36 -2.33 -35.53
CA ILE A 877 -12.50 -1.19 -35.91
C ILE A 877 -12.89 -0.68 -37.31
N ALA A 878 -13.06 -1.61 -38.25
CA ALA A 878 -13.44 -1.29 -39.62
C ALA A 878 -14.85 -0.68 -39.69
N VAL A 879 -15.80 -1.24 -38.93
CA VAL A 879 -17.19 -0.77 -38.90
C VAL A 879 -17.30 0.62 -38.28
N TYR A 880 -16.60 0.85 -37.16
CA TYR A 880 -16.54 2.15 -36.50
C TYR A 880 -15.92 3.22 -37.40
N ARG A 881 -14.79 2.92 -38.07
CA ARG A 881 -14.13 3.92 -38.91
C ARG A 881 -14.98 4.32 -40.11
N VAL A 882 -15.62 3.37 -40.80
CA VAL A 882 -16.57 3.69 -41.87
C VAL A 882 -17.76 4.50 -41.35
N ALA A 883 -18.24 4.23 -40.14
CA ALA A 883 -19.34 4.97 -39.54
C ALA A 883 -18.96 6.42 -39.19
N ALA A 884 -17.77 6.63 -38.62
CA ALA A 884 -17.24 7.95 -38.30
C ALA A 884 -16.92 8.75 -39.58
N ASP A 885 -16.16 8.17 -40.51
CA ASP A 885 -15.71 8.83 -41.75
C ASP A 885 -16.89 9.21 -42.67
N MET A 886 -18.00 8.45 -42.65
CA MET A 886 -19.19 8.74 -43.45
C MET A 886 -20.26 9.57 -42.71
N GLY A 887 -20.00 9.98 -41.46
CA GLY A 887 -20.89 10.83 -40.66
C GLY A 887 -22.16 10.14 -40.13
N PHE A 888 -22.11 8.81 -39.94
CA PHE A 888 -23.17 8.09 -39.22
C PHE A 888 -23.07 8.32 -37.71
N VAL A 889 -21.85 8.40 -37.20
CA VAL A 889 -21.55 8.58 -35.78
C VAL A 889 -20.50 9.66 -35.55
N ILE A 890 -20.45 10.17 -34.33
CA ILE A 890 -19.48 11.19 -33.93
C ILE A 890 -18.13 10.51 -33.70
N GLU A 891 -17.10 10.99 -34.38
CA GLU A 891 -15.74 10.48 -34.21
C GLU A 891 -15.24 10.74 -32.78
N GLY A 892 -14.59 9.75 -32.18
CA GLY A 892 -14.15 9.75 -30.78
C GLY A 892 -15.22 9.35 -29.77
N ASP A 893 -16.50 9.28 -30.16
CA ASP A 893 -17.61 8.95 -29.26
C ASP A 893 -18.04 7.49 -29.41
N PHE A 894 -17.36 6.60 -28.68
CA PHE A 894 -17.59 5.16 -28.73
C PHE A 894 -18.88 4.73 -28.04
N ASP A 895 -19.28 5.45 -26.99
CA ASP A 895 -20.54 5.23 -26.28
C ASP A 895 -21.71 5.61 -27.17
N TYR A 896 -21.64 6.76 -27.86
CA TYR A 896 -22.61 7.10 -28.90
C TYR A 896 -22.64 6.05 -30.00
N PHE A 897 -21.49 5.53 -30.44
CA PHE A 897 -21.46 4.47 -31.46
C PHE A 897 -22.13 3.18 -30.97
N LYS A 898 -21.95 2.79 -29.71
CA LYS A 898 -22.63 1.62 -29.14
C LYS A 898 -24.12 1.85 -29.01
N ASP A 899 -24.55 2.98 -28.46
CA ASP A 899 -25.96 3.32 -28.35
C ASP A 899 -26.59 3.39 -29.73
N PHE A 900 -25.87 3.94 -30.71
CA PHE A 900 -26.28 3.97 -32.11
C PHE A 900 -26.47 2.56 -32.65
N VAL A 901 -25.52 1.64 -32.48
CA VAL A 901 -25.60 0.24 -32.95
C VAL A 901 -26.69 -0.56 -32.21
N ASP A 902 -26.80 -0.39 -30.90
CA ASP A 902 -27.79 -1.08 -30.06
C ASP A 902 -29.21 -0.61 -30.41
N SER A 903 -29.38 0.68 -30.74
CA SER A 903 -30.66 1.25 -31.19
C SER A 903 -31.15 0.67 -32.53
N LEU A 904 -30.27 0.06 -33.34
CA LEU A 904 -30.65 -0.52 -34.63
C LEU A 904 -31.45 -1.80 -34.48
N ALA A 905 -31.52 -2.42 -33.30
CA ALA A 905 -32.22 -3.70 -33.07
C ALA A 905 -31.89 -4.74 -34.16
N LEU A 906 -30.61 -5.10 -34.25
CA LEU A 906 -30.07 -6.02 -35.26
C LEU A 906 -30.53 -7.46 -34.94
N ASN A 907 -31.01 -8.18 -35.96
CA ASN A 907 -31.60 -9.52 -35.77
C ASN A 907 -30.56 -10.59 -35.37
N TYR A 908 -29.30 -10.38 -35.76
CA TYR A 908 -28.21 -11.31 -35.51
C TYR A 908 -26.87 -10.59 -35.65
N MET A 909 -26.00 -10.77 -34.65
CA MET A 909 -24.66 -10.21 -34.60
C MET A 909 -23.66 -11.34 -34.36
N PRO A 910 -22.77 -11.69 -35.33
CA PRO A 910 -21.86 -12.82 -35.19
C PRO A 910 -20.83 -12.66 -34.08
N VAL A 911 -20.44 -11.42 -33.79
CA VAL A 911 -19.47 -11.05 -32.76
C VAL A 911 -19.96 -9.78 -32.07
N MET A 912 -20.16 -9.83 -30.75
CA MET A 912 -20.71 -8.73 -29.96
C MET A 912 -19.78 -7.50 -29.98
N LEU A 913 -20.34 -6.29 -30.06
CA LEU A 913 -19.58 -5.06 -29.90
C LEU A 913 -19.16 -4.89 -28.43
N ASN A 914 -17.86 -4.83 -28.19
CA ASN A 914 -17.24 -4.54 -26.89
C ASN A 914 -16.46 -3.23 -27.06
N ILE A 915 -16.95 -2.14 -26.46
CA ILE A 915 -16.35 -0.80 -26.55
C ILE A 915 -14.93 -0.83 -26.03
N ASN A 916 -14.70 -1.37 -24.83
CA ASN A 916 -13.39 -1.34 -24.18
C ASN A 916 -12.30 -2.02 -25.03
N SER A 917 -12.69 -3.04 -25.81
CA SER A 917 -11.79 -3.70 -26.77
C SER A 917 -11.59 -2.91 -28.07
N LEU A 918 -12.60 -2.15 -28.50
CA LEU A 918 -12.56 -1.30 -29.69
C LEU A 918 -11.73 -0.04 -29.45
N GLU A 919 -11.95 0.62 -28.30
CA GLU A 919 -11.26 1.83 -27.86
C GLU A 919 -9.75 1.61 -27.72
N ARG A 920 -9.34 0.55 -27.00
CA ARG A 920 -7.92 0.14 -26.89
C ARG A 920 -7.29 -0.27 -28.23
N ALA A 921 -8.11 -0.62 -29.23
CA ALA A 921 -7.61 -1.10 -30.52
C ALA A 921 -7.57 0.00 -31.60
N ILE A 922 -8.28 1.12 -31.40
CA ILE A 922 -8.25 2.31 -32.28
C ILE A 922 -7.12 3.23 -31.83
N GLU A 923 -5.90 2.74 -32.04
CA GLU A 923 -4.67 3.46 -31.76
C GLU A 923 -3.75 3.44 -32.97
N GLY A 924 -2.85 4.43 -33.07
CA GLY A 924 -1.84 4.50 -34.13
C GLY A 924 -2.45 4.57 -35.54
N VAL A 925 -2.18 3.55 -36.37
CA VAL A 925 -2.59 3.53 -37.79
C VAL A 925 -4.12 3.55 -37.96
N TYR A 926 -4.89 3.08 -36.97
CA TYR A 926 -6.36 3.04 -37.06
C TYR A 926 -7.06 4.26 -36.45
N ALA A 927 -6.32 5.14 -35.76
CA ALA A 927 -6.86 6.30 -35.06
C ALA A 927 -7.16 7.50 -35.99
N LEU A 928 -6.57 7.53 -37.18
CA LEU A 928 -6.71 8.59 -38.18
C LEU A 928 -7.63 8.13 -39.34
N ASP A 929 -8.02 9.08 -40.20
CA ASP A 929 -8.90 8.83 -41.35
C ASP A 929 -8.41 7.60 -42.12
N LYS A 930 -9.34 6.76 -42.61
CA LYS A 930 -8.96 5.55 -43.37
C LYS A 930 -8.04 5.82 -44.56
N ALA A 931 -7.99 7.06 -45.08
CA ALA A 931 -7.07 7.50 -46.13
C ALA A 931 -5.59 7.51 -45.67
N ASP A 932 -5.36 7.67 -44.36
CA ASP A 932 -4.03 7.71 -43.74
C ASP A 932 -3.54 6.31 -43.28
N TRP A 933 -4.35 5.27 -43.46
CA TRP A 933 -3.98 3.90 -43.07
C TRP A 933 -2.88 3.35 -43.99
N THR A 934 -1.71 3.05 -43.41
CA THR A 934 -0.53 2.52 -44.14
C THR A 934 0.07 1.28 -43.47
N SER A 935 0.54 0.33 -44.30
CA SER A 935 1.23 -0.88 -43.84
C SER A 935 2.76 -0.75 -43.80
N GLU A 936 3.34 0.37 -44.24
CA GLU A 936 4.78 0.52 -44.52
C GLU A 936 5.71 0.31 -43.31
N LYS A 937 5.17 0.34 -42.08
CA LYS A 937 5.92 0.14 -40.83
C LYS A 937 5.45 -1.07 -40.01
N LEU A 938 4.56 -1.91 -40.55
CA LEU A 938 4.00 -3.07 -39.84
C LEU A 938 4.67 -4.37 -40.31
N GLN A 939 5.00 -5.26 -39.36
CA GLN A 939 5.58 -6.59 -39.65
C GLN A 939 4.92 -7.70 -38.82
N GLY A 940 5.05 -8.94 -39.30
CA GLY A 940 4.61 -10.14 -38.58
C GLY A 940 3.10 -10.13 -38.25
N LYS A 941 2.77 -10.39 -36.98
CA LYS A 941 1.38 -10.49 -36.50
C LYS A 941 0.60 -9.19 -36.71
N LYS A 942 1.22 -8.02 -36.49
CA LYS A 942 0.56 -6.70 -36.66
C LYS A 942 0.21 -6.41 -38.12
N LEU A 943 1.06 -6.82 -39.08
CA LEU A 943 0.77 -6.68 -40.51
C LEU A 943 -0.39 -7.58 -40.96
N SER A 944 -0.44 -8.82 -40.45
CA SER A 944 -1.54 -9.73 -40.74
C SER A 944 -2.87 -9.24 -40.15
N GLU A 945 -2.85 -8.66 -38.95
CA GLU A 945 -4.04 -8.04 -38.33
C GLU A 945 -4.51 -6.82 -39.11
N TYR A 946 -3.58 -5.97 -39.57
CA TYR A 946 -3.87 -4.84 -40.44
C TYR A 946 -4.55 -5.24 -41.75
N GLN A 947 -4.02 -6.25 -42.44
CA GLN A 947 -4.61 -6.74 -43.69
C GLN A 947 -6.02 -7.33 -43.49
N ASP A 948 -6.25 -8.03 -42.37
CA ASP A 948 -7.55 -8.62 -42.01
C ASP A 948 -8.60 -7.52 -41.71
N ILE A 949 -8.23 -6.47 -40.97
CA ILE A 949 -9.11 -5.33 -40.67
C ILE A 949 -9.38 -4.52 -41.94
N LYS A 950 -8.35 -4.23 -42.75
CA LYS A 950 -8.49 -3.45 -43.98
C LYS A 950 -9.42 -4.15 -44.99
N LEU A 951 -9.32 -5.47 -45.12
CA LEU A 951 -10.24 -6.24 -45.96
C LEU A 951 -11.71 -6.10 -45.51
N CYS A 952 -11.96 -6.10 -44.20
CA CYS A 952 -13.31 -5.90 -43.66
C CYS A 952 -13.82 -4.46 -43.88
N LEU A 953 -12.92 -3.47 -43.77
CA LEU A 953 -13.22 -2.06 -44.01
C LEU A 953 -13.64 -1.82 -45.45
N ASP A 954 -12.82 -2.27 -46.41
CA ASP A 954 -13.09 -2.08 -47.83
C ASP A 954 -14.41 -2.76 -48.26
N HIS A 955 -14.72 -3.92 -47.68
CA HIS A 955 -15.97 -4.61 -47.99
C HIS A 955 -17.19 -3.92 -47.39
N PHE A 956 -17.11 -3.47 -46.13
CA PHE A 956 -18.22 -2.79 -45.47
C PHE A 956 -18.50 -1.42 -46.11
N GLU A 957 -17.47 -0.67 -46.47
CA GLU A 957 -17.62 0.62 -47.14
C GLU A 957 -18.36 0.50 -48.48
N ASN A 958 -18.01 -0.50 -49.30
CA ASN A 958 -18.69 -0.74 -50.57
C ASN A 958 -20.20 -1.02 -50.38
N ILE A 959 -20.55 -1.82 -49.36
CA ILE A 959 -21.94 -2.11 -49.00
C ILE A 959 -22.68 -0.84 -48.58
N VAL A 960 -22.05 0.01 -47.75
CA VAL A 960 -22.64 1.27 -47.27
C VAL A 960 -22.88 2.21 -48.45
N ASN A 961 -21.89 2.40 -49.32
CA ASN A 961 -22.00 3.24 -50.51
C ASN A 961 -23.11 2.77 -51.46
N GLU A 962 -23.23 1.46 -51.71
CA GLU A 962 -24.32 0.92 -52.52
C GLU A 962 -25.71 1.18 -51.91
N ASN A 963 -25.86 1.04 -50.60
CA ASN A 963 -27.14 1.24 -49.91
C ASN A 963 -27.53 2.72 -49.85
N VAL A 964 -26.56 3.61 -49.68
CA VAL A 964 -26.77 5.07 -49.79
C VAL A 964 -27.23 5.43 -51.21
N ALA A 965 -26.58 4.89 -52.25
CA ALA A 965 -26.97 5.11 -53.64
C ALA A 965 -28.37 4.57 -53.96
N LYS A 966 -28.73 3.36 -53.49
CA LYS A 966 -30.07 2.76 -53.63
C LYS A 966 -31.16 3.59 -52.93
N HIS A 967 -30.83 4.19 -51.78
CA HIS A 967 -31.76 5.09 -51.08
C HIS A 967 -32.02 6.37 -51.88
N LYS A 968 -30.95 7.01 -52.41
CA LYS A 968 -31.08 8.22 -53.26
C LYS A 968 -31.87 7.94 -54.54
N ALA A 969 -31.66 6.79 -55.20
CA ALA A 969 -32.39 6.41 -56.41
C ALA A 969 -33.90 6.19 -56.17
N LYS A 970 -34.31 5.70 -54.99
CA LYS A 970 -35.74 5.56 -54.62
C LYS A 970 -36.45 6.90 -54.41
N LYS A 971 -35.73 7.93 -53.97
CA LYS A 971 -36.26 9.28 -53.72
C LYS A 971 -36.46 10.10 -55.00
N VAL A 972 -35.86 9.68 -56.11
CA VAL A 972 -36.01 10.29 -57.45
C VAL A 972 -37.17 9.65 -58.24
N GLN A 973 -37.65 8.46 -57.83
CA GLN A 973 -38.80 7.77 -58.42
C GLN A 973 -40.12 7.98 -57.65
N SER A 974 -40.06 8.63 -56.48
CA SER A 974 -41.21 9.08 -55.68
C SER A 974 -41.38 10.59 -55.82
#